data_AF-A0AA38YXH3-F1
#
_entry.id   AF-A0AA38YXH3-F1
#
_cell.length_a   1.000
_cell.length_b   1.000
_cell.length_c   1.000
_cell.angle_alpha   90.00
_cell.angle_beta   90.00
_cell.angle_gamma   90.00
#
_symmetry.space_group_name_H-M   'P 1'
#
loop_
_entity.id
_entity.type
_entity.pdbx_description
1 polymer ?
#
loop_
_entity_poly.entity_id
_entity_poly.type
_entity_poly.pdbx_seq_one_letter_code
_entity_poly.pdbx_strand_id
1 'polypeptide(L)'
;MAVCSFKRLLFNFLVFVVVCAKARLGTTVGCVERERQALLRFKHGLVDDYGILSSWDTRDWRPIPPFLASLTKIQHLSLFYANFTGRLPSQLGNLSNLLSLDLSGNDFEGRPIPPFLASLTKIQHLSLFYANFTGRLPSQLGNLSNLLSLDLSNNFGLLSENLEWLSHLSSLTHLDLNSVNLSKAIHWSQAIDKLPSLIHLNLGSCGLPPLTTQSLSLSPVNSSAPLAFLDLSYNDFDSSIYPWLFNFTTTLVHLDLHLNAHLNGSIPDAFGNMTSLKYLHMYGNQLQGSIPEAFGNMTSLEQLYLHGNKLEGEIPKSLSNLCRLQELYLGYNNLSGQLPQVLDLLACANDTLEILYLSYNQLRGSVPDLIGFSSLRVLYLGYNQLNGTLPKSIGQLTKLQVLDIGSNSLQGNISEAHLLHLSQLYHLDLSSNSLTFNLSSEWVPPFQLRYLLLTSCQLGPRFPNWLRTQKQLRYLDVSNSNISVVIPDWFWNLTSSIYAFNISNNQITGTLPNVSSKFDDSVYIDMSSNYLEGSITQLPSYLARLDLSNNKFSGSITLLCTVANSYLVYLDLSNNSLSGELPNCWPQWKGLIVLNLENNHFSGKIPKSFGSLQLIQTLHLRNNNLIGELPSSLKKCKSLSFIDLAKNRLFGKIPPWIGGNLPNLMVLNLRSNKFSGSISLEICQLKKIQILDLSGNNMSGTIPRCLSNFTAMTKKGSLTITHNCSLNNHVSYGHWSYVDRELVQWKGREFEYKNTLGLVKSIDLSSNKLTGEIPKEVTDLLELVSLNFSRNNLTGLIPTTIGQLKSLDVLDLSQNQLIGEIPSSLSEIDRLSTLDLSNNNLSGKIPRGTQLQSFNASAYEGNPTLCGLPLLKKCLEDRAEGAPNASSYEDNIQQDGNDMWFYVSIALGFIVGFWGVCGTLLLNNTWSVSARREGLWKDEDVVSRLHGNNTRSSDLRVGSGPAPKVGEPVVVTDLTREKYLKYHVPTEFKGIGRNLKVVSFSSKKLTDLGFQFKYGDMQKGAIETCREKGLIPLFSEKEKHASGEN
;
A
#
# COMPACT_ATOMS: atom_id res chain seq x y z
N MET A 1 17.15 -18.83 0.83
CA MET A 1 18.50 -18.37 1.22
C MET A 1 19.21 -19.25 2.26
N ALA A 2 18.56 -19.77 3.33
CA ALA A 2 19.24 -20.61 4.32
C ALA A 2 19.74 -21.99 3.81
N VAL A 3 19.13 -22.54 2.74
CA VAL A 3 19.43 -23.89 2.24
C VAL A 3 20.67 -23.95 1.33
N CYS A 4 20.98 -22.88 0.58
CA CYS A 4 22.22 -22.78 -0.20
C CYS A 4 23.44 -22.56 0.69
N SER A 5 23.30 -21.80 1.78
CA SER A 5 24.35 -21.64 2.80
C SER A 5 24.63 -22.96 3.52
N PHE A 6 23.62 -23.83 3.72
CA PHE A 6 23.79 -25.13 4.37
C PHE A 6 24.51 -26.16 3.48
N LYS A 7 24.26 -26.17 2.17
CA LYS A 7 24.99 -27.02 1.21
C LYS A 7 26.45 -26.57 1.01
N ARG A 8 26.73 -25.26 1.01
CA ARG A 8 28.10 -24.71 1.07
C ARG A 8 28.79 -25.02 2.40
N LEU A 9 28.06 -25.00 3.52
CA LEU A 9 28.57 -25.42 4.83
C LEU A 9 28.98 -26.91 4.81
N LEU A 10 28.16 -27.79 4.24
CA LEU A 10 28.43 -29.23 4.14
C LEU A 10 29.61 -29.57 3.22
N PHE A 11 29.78 -28.83 2.11
CA PHE A 11 30.92 -29.01 1.21
C PHE A 11 32.24 -28.55 1.87
N ASN A 12 32.22 -27.44 2.60
CA ASN A 12 33.39 -26.96 3.36
C ASN A 12 33.66 -27.81 4.61
N PHE A 13 32.64 -28.41 5.23
CA PHE A 13 32.79 -29.33 6.36
C PHE A 13 33.39 -30.68 5.92
N LEU A 14 33.10 -31.14 4.69
CA LEU A 14 33.70 -32.37 4.14
C LEU A 14 35.20 -32.23 3.88
N VAL A 15 35.66 -31.04 3.49
CA VAL A 15 37.10 -30.73 3.33
C VAL A 15 37.84 -30.77 4.68
N PHE A 16 37.15 -30.47 5.78
CA PHE A 16 37.72 -30.48 7.13
C PHE A 16 38.01 -31.91 7.66
N VAL A 17 37.23 -32.91 7.25
CA VAL A 17 37.36 -34.29 7.76
C VAL A 17 38.46 -35.09 7.07
N VAL A 18 38.82 -34.77 5.81
CA VAL A 18 39.83 -35.55 5.05
C VAL A 18 41.28 -35.23 5.46
N VAL A 19 41.54 -34.07 6.07
CA VAL A 19 42.91 -33.67 6.45
C VAL A 19 43.37 -34.27 7.79
N CYS A 20 42.45 -34.67 8.68
CA CYS A 20 42.83 -35.17 10.02
C CYS A 20 43.25 -36.65 10.07
N ALA A 21 43.10 -37.43 9.00
CA ALA A 21 43.32 -38.88 9.05
C ALA A 21 44.73 -39.37 8.66
N LYS A 22 45.67 -38.51 8.24
CA LYS A 22 47.00 -38.94 7.74
C LYS A 22 48.23 -38.43 8.50
N ALA A 23 48.08 -37.71 9.60
CA ALA A 23 49.21 -37.21 10.39
C ALA A 23 49.51 -38.07 11.63
N ARG A 24 49.80 -39.36 11.42
CA ARG A 24 50.54 -40.19 12.38
C ARG A 24 51.69 -40.83 11.62
N LEU A 25 52.83 -40.14 11.57
CA LEU A 25 54.18 -40.70 11.45
C LEU A 25 55.18 -39.54 11.44
N GLY A 26 56.06 -39.56 12.44
CA GLY A 26 56.95 -38.45 12.75
C GLY A 26 58.15 -38.36 11.83
N THR A 27 58.50 -37.12 11.46
CA THR A 27 59.86 -36.66 11.20
C THR A 27 59.88 -35.15 11.42
N THR A 28 60.77 -34.67 12.28
CA THR A 28 60.99 -33.25 12.60
C THR A 28 61.53 -32.50 11.38
N VAL A 29 60.77 -31.52 10.88
CA VAL A 29 61.20 -30.56 9.85
C VAL A 29 60.90 -29.15 10.37
N GLY A 30 61.90 -28.27 10.34
CA GLY A 30 61.87 -26.93 10.95
C GLY A 30 60.88 -25.96 10.33
N CYS A 31 60.36 -25.05 11.16
CA CYS A 31 59.41 -23.98 10.82
C CYS A 31 60.07 -22.90 9.94
N VAL A 32 59.35 -22.39 8.92
CA VAL A 32 59.77 -21.21 8.16
C VAL A 32 59.47 -19.99 9.03
N GLU A 33 60.48 -19.49 9.74
CA GLU A 33 60.35 -18.38 10.70
C GLU A 33 59.65 -17.15 10.09
N ARG A 34 59.76 -16.92 8.77
CA ARG A 34 59.08 -15.83 8.06
C ARG A 34 57.55 -15.93 8.06
N GLU A 35 56.97 -17.12 7.89
CA GLU A 35 55.51 -17.34 7.88
C GLU A 35 54.94 -17.24 9.30
N ARG A 36 55.67 -17.79 10.28
CA ARG A 36 55.35 -17.66 11.71
C ARG A 36 55.33 -16.19 12.16
N GLN A 37 56.36 -15.43 11.81
CA GLN A 37 56.41 -13.99 12.11
C GLN A 37 55.29 -13.21 11.41
N ALA A 38 54.87 -13.65 10.22
CA ALA A 38 53.74 -13.06 9.52
C ALA A 38 52.42 -13.26 10.29
N LEU A 39 52.15 -14.47 10.80
CA LEU A 39 50.94 -14.76 11.58
C LEU A 39 50.90 -14.06 12.95
N LEU A 40 52.03 -14.01 13.66
CA LEU A 40 52.10 -13.34 14.97
C LEU A 40 51.92 -11.82 14.83
N ARG A 41 52.50 -11.22 13.79
CA ARG A 41 52.25 -9.80 13.45
C ARG A 41 50.86 -9.60 12.88
N PHE A 42 50.29 -10.62 12.24
CA PHE A 42 48.91 -10.61 11.78
C PHE A 42 47.92 -10.48 12.93
N LYS A 43 48.05 -11.35 13.94
CA LYS A 43 47.31 -11.23 15.20
C LYS A 43 47.50 -9.86 15.86
N HIS A 44 48.73 -9.34 15.92
CA HIS A 44 48.99 -8.05 16.57
C HIS A 44 48.34 -6.85 15.86
N GLY A 45 48.06 -6.95 14.56
CA GLY A 45 47.39 -5.89 13.78
C GLY A 45 45.87 -5.91 13.88
N LEU A 46 45.28 -6.99 14.40
CA LEU A 46 43.85 -7.15 14.58
C LEU A 46 43.44 -6.87 16.03
N VAL A 47 42.24 -6.34 16.19
CA VAL A 47 41.55 -6.30 17.49
C VAL A 47 40.69 -7.55 17.58
N ASP A 48 40.95 -8.38 18.59
CA ASP A 48 40.33 -9.70 18.84
C ASP A 48 39.68 -9.70 20.23
N ASP A 49 38.56 -8.99 20.36
CA ASP A 49 37.87 -8.78 21.64
C ASP A 49 37.31 -10.08 22.24
N TYR A 50 37.16 -11.13 21.42
CA TYR A 50 36.61 -12.43 21.81
C TYR A 50 37.67 -13.49 22.06
N GLY A 51 38.95 -13.14 21.91
CA GLY A 51 40.08 -14.04 22.16
C GLY A 51 40.11 -15.26 21.24
N ILE A 52 39.63 -15.15 20.00
CA ILE A 52 39.61 -16.26 19.02
C ILE A 52 41.05 -16.67 18.65
N LEU A 53 41.96 -15.70 18.57
CA LEU A 53 43.38 -15.90 18.33
C LEU A 53 44.18 -16.07 19.63
N SER A 54 43.54 -16.22 20.79
CA SER A 54 44.21 -16.43 22.08
C SER A 54 45.13 -17.66 22.07
N SER A 55 44.75 -18.70 21.35
CA SER A 55 45.56 -19.91 21.12
C SER A 55 46.88 -19.68 20.38
N TRP A 56 47.09 -18.48 19.83
CA TRP A 56 48.31 -18.07 19.13
C TRP A 56 49.28 -17.27 20.03
N ASP A 57 48.96 -17.03 21.31
CA ASP A 57 49.88 -16.39 22.26
C ASP A 57 50.92 -17.36 22.81
N THR A 58 52.19 -16.96 22.73
CA THR A 58 53.35 -17.71 23.22
C THR A 58 53.81 -17.26 24.62
N ARG A 59 52.92 -16.73 25.46
CA ARG A 59 53.31 -16.20 26.79
C ARG A 59 53.31 -17.22 27.93
N ASP A 60 52.77 -18.41 27.72
CA ASP A 60 52.94 -19.52 28.66
C ASP A 60 53.83 -20.61 28.06
N TRP A 61 54.84 -21.03 28.84
CA TRP A 61 55.81 -22.10 28.53
C TRP A 61 55.13 -23.48 28.41
N ARG A 62 54.33 -23.68 27.37
CA ARG A 62 53.93 -25.00 26.85
C ARG A 62 54.56 -25.20 25.47
N PRO A 63 54.86 -26.44 25.05
CA PRO A 63 55.32 -26.67 23.70
C PRO A 63 54.26 -26.16 22.74
N ILE A 64 54.71 -25.47 21.69
CA ILE A 64 53.90 -24.98 20.58
C ILE A 64 52.85 -26.05 20.25
N PRO A 65 51.53 -25.73 20.20
CA PRO A 65 50.53 -26.68 19.74
C PRO A 65 51.04 -27.32 18.45
N PRO A 66 51.11 -28.66 18.32
CA PRO A 66 51.73 -29.31 17.15
C PRO A 66 51.20 -28.79 15.81
N PHE A 67 49.99 -28.24 15.77
CA PHE A 67 49.41 -27.59 14.61
C PHE A 67 50.15 -26.29 14.18
N LEU A 68 50.62 -25.44 15.10
CA LEU A 68 51.36 -24.20 14.79
C LEU A 68 52.82 -24.47 14.42
N ALA A 69 53.42 -25.52 15.00
CA ALA A 69 54.78 -25.96 14.66
C ALA A 69 54.86 -26.64 13.27
N SER A 70 53.72 -27.08 12.72
CA SER A 70 53.62 -27.72 11.39
C SER A 70 53.41 -26.75 10.21
N LEU A 71 53.33 -25.43 10.44
CA LEU A 71 52.95 -24.42 9.45
C LEU A 71 54.11 -24.01 8.52
N THR A 72 54.66 -24.95 7.76
CA THR A 72 55.57 -24.65 6.62
C THR A 72 54.86 -24.67 5.26
N LYS A 73 53.52 -24.79 5.29
CA LYS A 73 52.65 -25.03 4.13
C LYS A 73 51.25 -24.45 4.33
N ILE A 74 51.10 -23.23 4.87
CA ILE A 74 49.74 -22.66 5.03
C ILE A 74 49.15 -22.39 3.65
N GLN A 75 48.19 -23.22 3.28
CA GLN A 75 47.46 -23.14 2.02
C GLN A 75 46.08 -22.54 2.20
N HIS A 76 45.48 -22.62 3.39
CA HIS A 76 44.14 -22.12 3.64
C HIS A 76 44.10 -21.34 4.95
N LEU A 77 43.60 -20.11 4.90
CA LEU A 77 43.35 -19.25 6.06
C LEU A 77 41.93 -18.70 5.96
N SER A 78 41.06 -19.11 6.87
CA SER A 78 39.70 -18.56 7.00
C SER A 78 39.50 -18.00 8.41
N LEU A 79 38.98 -16.78 8.46
CA LEU A 79 38.64 -16.01 9.65
C LEU A 79 37.19 -15.52 9.55
N PHE A 80 36.33 -16.38 9.00
CA PHE A 80 34.93 -16.09 8.74
C PHE A 80 34.16 -15.76 10.02
N TYR A 81 33.44 -14.63 10.04
CA TYR A 81 32.59 -14.18 11.16
C TYR A 81 33.29 -14.19 12.53
N ALA A 82 34.56 -13.82 12.55
CA ALA A 82 35.36 -13.78 13.77
C ALA A 82 35.27 -12.43 14.51
N ASN A 83 34.47 -11.49 13.99
CA ASN A 83 34.27 -10.15 14.56
C ASN A 83 35.59 -9.36 14.75
N PHE A 84 36.56 -9.60 13.87
CA PHE A 84 37.83 -8.87 13.90
C PHE A 84 37.64 -7.44 13.42
N THR A 85 38.31 -6.51 14.09
CA THR A 85 38.41 -5.12 13.66
C THR A 85 39.88 -4.68 13.55
N GLY A 86 40.12 -3.44 13.10
CA GLY A 86 41.47 -2.90 12.94
C GLY A 86 42.07 -3.10 11.54
N ARG A 87 43.41 -3.02 11.44
CA ARG A 87 44.12 -2.92 10.16
C ARG A 87 44.70 -4.26 9.73
N LEU A 88 44.37 -4.68 8.51
CA LEU A 88 45.09 -5.78 7.87
C LEU A 88 46.59 -5.48 7.72
N PRO A 89 47.46 -6.28 8.37
CA PRO A 89 48.89 -6.04 8.37
C PRO A 89 49.55 -6.56 7.08
N SER A 90 50.50 -5.79 6.56
CA SER A 90 51.16 -6.07 5.27
C SER A 90 51.94 -7.38 5.24
N GLN A 91 52.30 -7.91 6.40
CA GLN A 91 52.99 -9.19 6.53
C GLN A 91 52.13 -10.38 6.12
N LEU A 92 50.80 -10.24 6.05
CA LEU A 92 49.93 -11.26 5.47
C LEU A 92 50.35 -11.58 4.03
N GLY A 93 50.85 -10.59 3.27
CA GLY A 93 51.42 -10.79 1.93
C GLY A 93 52.68 -11.66 1.87
N ASN A 94 53.29 -12.01 3.02
CA ASN A 94 54.43 -12.95 3.09
C ASN A 94 54.01 -14.42 3.08
N LEU A 95 52.71 -14.73 3.20
CA LEU A 95 52.19 -16.11 3.13
C LEU A 95 52.12 -16.58 1.68
N SER A 96 53.28 -16.70 1.02
CA SER A 96 53.38 -16.96 -0.43
C SER A 96 52.91 -18.35 -0.88
N ASN A 97 52.60 -19.25 0.06
CA ASN A 97 52.05 -20.58 -0.19
C ASN A 97 50.52 -20.66 -0.12
N LEU A 98 49.85 -19.54 0.17
CA LEU A 98 48.41 -19.50 0.41
C LEU A 98 47.62 -19.73 -0.89
N LEU A 99 46.71 -20.69 -0.85
CA LEU A 99 45.74 -21.04 -1.90
C LEU A 99 44.34 -20.43 -1.61
N SER A 100 43.99 -20.21 -0.35
CA SER A 100 42.69 -19.66 0.03
C SER A 100 42.81 -18.67 1.19
N LEU A 101 42.20 -17.50 1.03
CA LEU A 101 42.04 -16.49 2.07
C LEU A 101 40.57 -16.09 2.18
N ASP A 102 40.00 -16.25 3.36
CA ASP A 102 38.64 -15.84 3.68
C ASP A 102 38.63 -14.96 4.92
N LEU A 103 38.28 -13.69 4.75
CA LEU A 103 38.19 -12.69 5.82
C LEU A 103 36.76 -12.18 6.00
N SER A 104 35.79 -12.93 5.52
CA SER A 104 34.41 -12.47 5.41
C SER A 104 33.71 -12.35 6.76
N GLY A 105 32.72 -11.45 6.86
CA GLY A 105 31.93 -11.27 8.09
C GLY A 105 32.68 -10.61 9.24
N ASN A 106 33.75 -9.86 8.95
CA ASN A 106 34.49 -9.04 9.91
C ASN A 106 34.20 -7.55 9.71
N ASP A 107 34.70 -6.67 10.57
CA ASP A 107 34.50 -5.22 10.43
C ASP A 107 35.84 -4.48 10.37
N PHE A 108 36.39 -4.33 9.16
CA PHE A 108 37.64 -3.58 8.94
C PHE A 108 37.45 -2.06 8.91
N GLU A 109 36.43 -1.54 9.59
CA GLU A 109 36.24 -0.13 9.95
C GLU A 109 36.21 0.83 8.75
N GLY A 110 35.70 0.39 7.62
CA GLY A 110 35.61 1.20 6.41
C GLY A 110 36.95 1.45 5.72
N ARG A 111 37.99 0.67 5.99
CA ARG A 111 39.34 0.85 5.41
C ARG A 111 39.40 0.36 3.94
N PRO A 112 40.40 0.79 3.15
CA PRO A 112 40.60 0.25 1.80
C PRO A 112 41.20 -1.15 1.80
N ILE A 113 40.82 -1.94 0.78
CA ILE A 113 41.45 -3.23 0.51
C ILE A 113 42.95 -3.00 0.28
N PRO A 114 43.83 -3.65 1.06
CA PRO A 114 45.26 -3.41 0.93
C PRO A 114 45.83 -3.98 -0.39
N PRO A 115 46.60 -3.19 -1.17
CA PRO A 115 47.19 -3.67 -2.43
C PRO A 115 48.16 -4.84 -2.26
N PHE A 116 48.74 -5.02 -1.06
CA PHE A 116 49.66 -6.13 -0.80
C PHE A 116 48.99 -7.50 -0.93
N LEU A 117 47.65 -7.61 -0.87
CA LEU A 117 46.96 -8.88 -1.09
C LEU A 117 47.26 -9.47 -2.48
N ALA A 118 47.61 -8.61 -3.44
CA ALA A 118 48.08 -9.02 -4.77
C ALA A 118 49.43 -9.74 -4.78
N SER A 119 50.20 -9.75 -3.67
CA SER A 119 51.46 -10.50 -3.58
C SER A 119 51.27 -11.99 -3.32
N LEU A 120 50.03 -12.44 -3.03
CA LEU A 120 49.67 -13.83 -2.78
C LEU A 120 49.47 -14.60 -4.09
N THR A 121 50.51 -14.71 -4.91
CA THR A 121 50.39 -15.16 -6.32
C THR A 121 49.90 -16.60 -6.52
N LYS A 122 49.91 -17.46 -5.48
CA LYS A 122 49.37 -18.83 -5.54
C LYS A 122 47.89 -18.92 -5.18
N ILE A 123 47.26 -17.82 -4.77
CA ILE A 123 45.89 -17.83 -4.27
C ILE A 123 44.91 -18.22 -5.39
N GLN A 124 43.98 -19.10 -5.03
CA GLN A 124 42.89 -19.61 -5.85
C GLN A 124 41.54 -19.08 -5.36
N HIS A 125 41.38 -18.85 -4.06
CA HIS A 125 40.13 -18.35 -3.49
C HIS A 125 40.40 -17.15 -2.59
N LEU A 126 39.75 -16.03 -2.88
CA LEU A 126 39.79 -14.82 -2.06
C LEU A 126 38.36 -14.36 -1.77
N SER A 127 37.97 -14.34 -0.50
CA SER A 127 36.68 -13.80 -0.07
C SER A 127 36.86 -12.73 1.01
N LEU A 128 36.29 -11.56 0.74
CA LEU A 128 36.21 -10.40 1.61
C LEU A 128 34.74 -9.98 1.80
N PHE A 129 33.81 -10.94 1.70
CA PHE A 129 32.38 -10.70 1.78
C PHE A 129 32.00 -10.01 3.09
N TYR A 130 31.16 -8.98 3.03
CA TYR A 130 30.62 -8.29 4.21
C TYR A 130 31.71 -8.00 5.26
N ALA A 131 32.77 -7.32 4.81
CA ALA A 131 33.97 -7.06 5.60
C ALA A 131 34.16 -5.57 5.94
N ASN A 132 33.19 -4.74 5.56
CA ASN A 132 33.19 -3.28 5.70
C ASN A 132 34.43 -2.60 5.08
N PHE A 133 34.90 -3.05 3.92
CA PHE A 133 35.93 -2.31 3.17
C PHE A 133 35.30 -1.14 2.38
N THR A 134 36.02 -0.03 2.20
CA THR A 134 35.61 1.10 1.34
C THR A 134 36.72 1.60 0.43
N GLY A 135 36.40 2.49 -0.50
CA GLY A 135 37.37 3.12 -1.40
C GLY A 135 37.53 2.36 -2.72
N ARG A 136 38.59 2.70 -3.47
CA ARG A 136 38.81 2.17 -4.82
C ARG A 136 39.30 0.72 -4.77
N LEU A 137 38.71 -0.15 -5.60
CA LEU A 137 39.23 -1.50 -5.82
C LEU A 137 40.67 -1.45 -6.34
N PRO A 138 41.64 -2.15 -5.71
CA PRO A 138 43.01 -2.18 -6.17
C PRO A 138 43.12 -2.99 -7.48
N SER A 139 43.51 -2.35 -8.59
CA SER A 139 43.72 -3.04 -9.88
C SER A 139 44.83 -4.10 -9.81
N GLN A 140 45.72 -4.02 -8.83
CA GLN A 140 46.77 -5.00 -8.56
C GLN A 140 46.22 -6.40 -8.28
N LEU A 141 44.95 -6.54 -7.86
CA LEU A 141 44.30 -7.85 -7.74
C LEU A 141 44.29 -8.63 -9.07
N GLY A 142 44.39 -7.94 -10.21
CA GLY A 142 44.58 -8.56 -11.53
C GLY A 142 45.88 -9.38 -11.66
N ASN A 143 46.86 -9.23 -10.76
CA ASN A 143 48.10 -10.02 -10.76
C ASN A 143 47.89 -11.46 -10.25
N LEU A 144 46.72 -11.80 -9.73
CA LEU A 144 46.41 -13.10 -9.14
C LEU A 144 45.95 -14.10 -10.22
N SER A 145 46.81 -14.43 -11.18
CA SER A 145 46.43 -15.25 -12.37
C SER A 145 45.94 -16.68 -12.06
N ASN A 146 46.25 -17.21 -10.88
CA ASN A 146 45.77 -18.52 -10.40
C ASN A 146 44.38 -18.46 -9.72
N LEU A 147 43.79 -17.27 -9.60
CA LEU A 147 42.54 -17.07 -8.88
C LEU A 147 41.38 -17.75 -9.61
N LEU A 148 40.70 -18.64 -8.90
CA LEU A 148 39.51 -19.37 -9.35
C LEU A 148 38.23 -18.72 -8.85
N SER A 149 38.26 -18.10 -7.67
CA SER A 149 37.10 -17.46 -7.05
C SER A 149 37.48 -16.15 -6.37
N LEU A 150 36.72 -15.09 -6.68
CA LEU A 150 36.82 -13.78 -6.04
C LEU A 150 35.45 -13.33 -5.54
N ASP A 151 35.36 -13.03 -4.25
CA ASP A 151 34.13 -12.52 -3.63
C ASP A 151 34.45 -11.25 -2.83
N LEU A 152 33.91 -10.13 -3.30
CA LEU A 152 34.05 -8.80 -2.69
C LEU A 152 32.69 -8.23 -2.28
N SER A 153 31.65 -9.06 -2.29
CA SER A 153 30.27 -8.62 -2.19
C SER A 153 29.90 -8.04 -0.82
N ASN A 154 28.81 -7.25 -0.80
CA ASN A 154 28.30 -6.56 0.40
C ASN A 154 29.31 -5.62 1.09
N ASN A 155 30.20 -5.02 0.32
CA ASN A 155 31.04 -3.91 0.76
C ASN A 155 30.60 -2.61 0.07
N PHE A 156 29.52 -2.00 0.58
CA PHE A 156 28.84 -0.85 -0.05
C PHE A 156 29.71 0.39 -0.30
N GLY A 157 30.83 0.52 0.42
CA GLY A 157 31.76 1.63 0.22
C GLY A 157 32.83 1.36 -0.84
N LEU A 158 32.92 0.15 -1.40
CA LEU A 158 33.84 -0.15 -2.49
C LEU A 158 33.32 0.41 -3.81
N LEU A 159 34.25 0.91 -4.62
CA LEU A 159 33.94 1.39 -5.96
C LEU A 159 35.02 1.02 -6.97
N SER A 160 34.60 0.83 -8.22
CA SER A 160 35.51 0.69 -9.36
C SER A 160 35.08 1.55 -10.53
N GLU A 161 36.04 2.23 -11.16
CA GLU A 161 35.79 3.06 -12.34
C GLU A 161 35.85 2.25 -13.64
N ASN A 162 36.54 1.11 -13.64
CA ASN A 162 36.57 0.15 -14.74
C ASN A 162 36.85 -1.27 -14.21
N LEU A 163 36.69 -2.28 -15.07
CA LEU A 163 36.92 -3.69 -14.74
C LEU A 163 38.01 -4.34 -15.61
N GLU A 164 38.80 -3.58 -16.36
CA GLU A 164 39.80 -4.12 -17.30
C GLU A 164 40.86 -4.99 -16.61
N TRP A 165 41.14 -4.77 -15.33
CA TRP A 165 42.06 -5.58 -14.55
C TRP A 165 41.61 -7.05 -14.44
N LEU A 166 40.31 -7.35 -14.54
CA LEU A 166 39.78 -8.71 -14.57
C LEU A 166 40.30 -9.51 -15.76
N SER A 167 40.60 -8.87 -16.90
CA SER A 167 41.06 -9.57 -18.11
C SER A 167 42.35 -10.39 -17.92
N HIS A 168 43.11 -10.14 -16.86
CA HIS A 168 44.31 -10.90 -16.50
C HIS A 168 44.01 -12.19 -15.70
N LEU A 169 42.76 -12.39 -15.27
CA LEU A 169 42.32 -13.51 -14.43
C LEU A 169 41.67 -14.63 -15.26
N SER A 170 42.42 -15.19 -16.21
CA SER A 170 41.90 -16.20 -17.16
C SER A 170 41.40 -17.51 -16.51
N SER A 171 41.88 -17.82 -15.30
CA SER A 171 41.46 -18.99 -14.51
C SER A 171 40.19 -18.76 -13.69
N LEU A 172 39.66 -17.53 -13.67
CA LEU A 172 38.55 -17.17 -12.79
C LEU A 172 37.25 -17.86 -13.22
N THR A 173 36.66 -18.59 -12.28
CA THR A 173 35.40 -19.33 -12.48
C THR A 173 34.22 -18.70 -11.75
N HIS A 174 34.48 -18.01 -10.63
CA HIS A 174 33.46 -17.38 -9.79
C HIS A 174 33.86 -15.94 -9.48
N LEU A 175 32.98 -15.00 -9.80
CA LEU A 175 33.14 -13.59 -9.48
C LEU A 175 31.86 -13.07 -8.84
N ASP A 176 31.98 -12.60 -7.59
CA ASP A 176 30.90 -11.91 -6.88
C ASP A 176 31.33 -10.50 -6.47
N LEU A 177 30.65 -9.51 -7.05
CA LEU A 177 30.83 -8.09 -6.76
C LEU A 177 29.52 -7.45 -6.28
N ASN A 178 28.52 -8.23 -5.85
CA ASN A 178 27.22 -7.70 -5.45
C ASN A 178 27.37 -6.54 -4.45
N SER A 179 26.59 -5.47 -4.66
CA SER A 179 26.61 -4.24 -3.85
C SER A 179 27.91 -3.42 -3.89
N VAL A 180 28.84 -3.72 -4.81
CA VAL A 180 30.00 -2.86 -5.10
C VAL A 180 29.60 -1.78 -6.10
N ASN A 181 30.01 -0.53 -5.88
CA ASN A 181 29.65 0.56 -6.79
C ASN A 181 30.44 0.49 -8.10
N LEU A 182 29.77 0.05 -9.17
CA LEU A 182 30.29 -0.05 -10.53
C LEU A 182 29.63 0.95 -11.49
N SER A 183 28.99 1.99 -10.97
CA SER A 183 28.24 2.99 -11.77
C SER A 183 29.05 3.76 -12.81
N LYS A 184 30.39 3.74 -12.70
CA LYS A 184 31.30 4.37 -13.66
C LYS A 184 31.90 3.38 -14.66
N ALA A 185 31.71 2.08 -14.48
CA ALA A 185 32.31 1.03 -15.30
C ALA A 185 31.53 0.82 -16.61
N ILE A 186 31.63 1.76 -17.55
CA ILE A 186 30.88 1.73 -18.83
C ILE A 186 31.25 0.56 -19.77
N HIS A 187 32.41 -0.06 -19.57
CA HIS A 187 32.90 -1.20 -20.36
C HIS A 187 32.93 -2.51 -19.56
N TRP A 188 32.02 -2.65 -18.60
CA TRP A 188 31.98 -3.82 -17.72
C TRP A 188 31.76 -5.11 -18.53
N SER A 189 30.88 -5.10 -19.53
CA SER A 189 30.56 -6.31 -20.31
C SER A 189 31.78 -6.83 -21.09
N GLN A 190 32.56 -5.94 -21.71
CA GLN A 190 33.78 -6.33 -22.43
C GLN A 190 34.84 -6.92 -21.50
N ALA A 191 34.91 -6.46 -20.25
CA ALA A 191 35.82 -7.04 -19.27
C ALA A 191 35.41 -8.47 -18.89
N ILE A 192 34.10 -8.72 -18.78
CA ILE A 192 33.56 -10.06 -18.52
C ILE A 192 33.76 -11.00 -19.72
N ASP A 193 33.54 -10.51 -20.94
CA ASP A 193 33.70 -11.30 -22.17
C ASP A 193 35.13 -11.84 -22.37
N LYS A 194 36.12 -11.23 -21.72
CA LYS A 194 37.53 -11.67 -21.73
C LYS A 194 37.84 -12.80 -20.74
N LEU A 195 36.86 -13.28 -19.96
CA LEU A 195 37.05 -14.31 -18.93
C LEU A 195 36.60 -15.69 -19.43
N PRO A 196 37.50 -16.52 -20.00
CA PRO A 196 37.11 -17.75 -20.70
C PRO A 196 36.61 -18.88 -19.79
N SER A 197 36.93 -18.83 -18.50
CA SER A 197 36.60 -19.89 -17.53
C SER A 197 35.41 -19.54 -16.62
N LEU A 198 34.77 -18.38 -16.83
CA LEU A 198 33.77 -17.86 -15.90
C LEU A 198 32.46 -18.66 -15.97
N ILE A 199 32.03 -19.17 -14.82
CA ILE A 199 30.83 -19.99 -14.65
C ILE A 199 29.77 -19.25 -13.81
N HIS A 200 30.20 -18.45 -12.84
CA HIS A 200 29.33 -17.74 -11.92
C HIS A 200 29.68 -16.26 -11.89
N LEU A 201 28.70 -15.41 -12.18
CA LEU A 201 28.81 -13.97 -12.14
C LEU A 201 27.67 -13.36 -11.35
N ASN A 202 27.99 -12.62 -10.29
CA ASN A 202 27.03 -11.85 -9.51
C ASN A 202 27.44 -10.37 -9.50
N LEU A 203 26.63 -9.54 -10.15
CA LEU A 203 26.78 -8.09 -10.22
C LEU A 203 25.49 -7.38 -9.78
N GLY A 204 24.72 -8.00 -8.88
CA GLY A 204 23.50 -7.39 -8.35
C GLY A 204 23.78 -6.13 -7.52
N SER A 205 22.87 -5.16 -7.54
CA SER A 205 22.97 -3.91 -6.77
C SER A 205 24.27 -3.11 -6.99
N CYS A 206 24.86 -3.18 -8.19
CA CYS A 206 26.13 -2.52 -8.50
C CYS A 206 25.97 -1.11 -9.10
N GLY A 207 24.74 -0.75 -9.51
CA GLY A 207 24.46 0.50 -10.22
C GLY A 207 25.04 0.54 -11.63
N LEU A 208 25.14 -0.62 -12.30
CA LEU A 208 25.76 -0.75 -13.62
C LEU A 208 25.08 0.12 -14.69
N PRO A 209 25.86 0.77 -15.57
CA PRO A 209 25.29 1.52 -16.70
C PRO A 209 24.73 0.58 -17.79
N PRO A 210 23.68 1.01 -18.51
CA PRO A 210 23.07 0.23 -19.60
C PRO A 210 24.01 0.07 -20.80
N LEU A 211 23.77 -0.97 -21.61
CA LEU A 211 24.61 -1.29 -22.76
C LEU A 211 24.24 -0.39 -23.96
N THR A 212 25.15 0.49 -24.35
CA THR A 212 24.94 1.38 -25.52
C THR A 212 25.26 0.66 -26.85
N THR A 213 24.73 1.14 -27.98
CA THR A 213 25.01 0.56 -29.31
C THR A 213 26.51 0.55 -29.67
N GLN A 214 27.30 1.49 -29.14
CA GLN A 214 28.78 1.48 -29.25
C GLN A 214 29.43 0.34 -28.47
N SER A 215 28.85 -0.08 -27.34
CA SER A 215 29.34 -1.21 -26.54
C SER A 215 29.04 -2.56 -27.21
N LEU A 216 27.95 -2.64 -27.97
CA LEU A 216 27.51 -3.82 -28.71
C LEU A 216 28.19 -3.95 -30.09
N SER A 217 28.47 -2.85 -30.81
CA SER A 217 29.10 -2.89 -32.14
C SER A 217 30.58 -3.31 -32.13
N LEU A 218 31.25 -3.21 -30.98
CA LEU A 218 32.61 -3.70 -30.76
C LEU A 218 32.66 -5.18 -30.31
N SER A 219 31.51 -5.85 -30.21
CA SER A 219 31.37 -7.18 -29.64
C SER A 219 30.91 -8.26 -30.65
N PRO A 220 31.61 -8.50 -31.77
CA PRO A 220 31.51 -9.78 -32.47
C PRO A 220 32.49 -10.77 -31.85
N VAL A 221 32.32 -11.09 -30.57
CA VAL A 221 33.08 -12.18 -29.93
C VAL A 221 32.05 -13.13 -29.34
N ASN A 222 31.97 -14.33 -29.90
CA ASN A 222 31.37 -15.47 -29.22
C ASN A 222 32.20 -15.68 -27.95
N SER A 223 31.71 -15.13 -26.82
CA SER A 223 32.33 -15.39 -25.52
C SER A 223 32.45 -16.89 -25.34
N SER A 224 33.65 -17.39 -25.04
CA SER A 224 33.87 -18.81 -24.76
C SER A 224 33.56 -19.18 -23.31
N ALA A 225 33.05 -18.23 -22.51
CA ALA A 225 32.76 -18.42 -21.10
C ALA A 225 31.55 -19.36 -20.91
N PRO A 226 31.69 -20.46 -20.16
CA PRO A 226 30.60 -21.40 -19.87
C PRO A 226 29.69 -20.87 -18.74
N LEU A 227 29.18 -19.65 -18.89
CA LEU A 227 28.43 -18.96 -17.84
C LEU A 227 27.14 -19.73 -17.53
N ALA A 228 27.02 -20.19 -16.28
CA ALA A 228 25.88 -20.98 -15.80
C ALA A 228 25.00 -20.19 -14.81
N PHE A 229 25.60 -19.28 -14.03
CA PHE A 229 24.89 -18.43 -13.08
C PHE A 229 25.16 -16.96 -13.40
N LEU A 230 24.10 -16.18 -13.56
CA LEU A 230 24.15 -14.75 -13.79
C LEU A 230 23.11 -14.01 -12.95
N ASP A 231 23.57 -13.11 -12.09
CA ASP A 231 22.73 -12.18 -11.34
C ASP A 231 23.09 -10.73 -11.70
N LEU A 232 22.11 -10.01 -12.26
CA LEU A 232 22.16 -8.59 -12.62
C LEU A 232 21.01 -7.80 -11.94
N SER A 233 20.44 -8.34 -10.87
CA SER A 233 19.32 -7.74 -10.14
C SER A 233 19.66 -6.37 -9.51
N TYR A 234 18.64 -5.57 -9.19
CA TYR A 234 18.81 -4.26 -8.55
C TYR A 234 19.78 -3.31 -9.28
N ASN A 235 19.82 -3.36 -10.61
CA ASN A 235 20.54 -2.40 -11.44
C ASN A 235 19.54 -1.48 -12.17
N ASP A 236 20.02 -0.73 -13.16
CA ASP A 236 19.21 0.20 -13.95
C ASP A 236 19.15 -0.18 -15.44
N PHE A 237 19.12 -1.49 -15.73
CA PHE A 237 19.12 -1.99 -17.11
C PHE A 237 17.81 -1.70 -17.84
N ASP A 238 17.90 -1.45 -19.14
CA ASP A 238 16.80 -1.45 -20.10
C ASP A 238 16.89 -2.67 -21.04
N SER A 239 16.04 -2.73 -22.07
CA SER A 239 16.01 -3.86 -23.02
C SER A 239 17.29 -4.05 -23.85
N SER A 240 18.25 -3.12 -23.79
CA SER A 240 19.55 -3.27 -24.47
C SER A 240 20.41 -4.42 -23.94
N ILE A 241 20.06 -4.99 -22.79
CA ILE A 241 20.80 -6.11 -22.17
C ILE A 241 20.60 -7.45 -22.91
N TYR A 242 19.47 -7.63 -23.59
CA TYR A 242 19.10 -8.92 -24.19
C TYR A 242 20.10 -9.47 -25.23
N PRO A 243 20.62 -8.68 -26.19
CA PRO A 243 21.59 -9.19 -27.16
C PRO A 243 22.86 -9.76 -26.50
N TRP A 244 23.35 -9.14 -25.42
CA TRP A 244 24.51 -9.66 -24.68
C TRP A 244 24.15 -10.93 -23.91
N LEU A 245 22.97 -10.98 -23.27
CA LEU A 245 22.49 -12.18 -22.56
C LEU A 245 22.36 -13.39 -23.49
N PHE A 246 21.91 -13.18 -24.72
CA PHE A 246 21.67 -14.28 -25.66
C PHE A 246 22.94 -14.96 -26.19
N ASN A 247 24.12 -14.38 -25.93
CA ASN A 247 25.40 -15.05 -26.16
C ASN A 247 25.60 -16.30 -25.27
N PHE A 248 24.86 -16.40 -24.16
CA PHE A 248 24.99 -17.49 -23.17
C PHE A 248 23.78 -18.44 -23.15
N THR A 249 23.03 -18.50 -24.25
CA THR A 249 21.76 -19.26 -24.34
C THR A 249 21.89 -20.74 -23.98
N THR A 250 23.00 -21.39 -24.34
CA THR A 250 23.16 -22.84 -24.13
C THR A 250 23.72 -23.23 -22.76
N THR A 251 24.37 -22.29 -22.06
CA THR A 251 25.10 -22.58 -20.82
C THR A 251 24.37 -22.12 -19.56
N LEU A 252 23.54 -21.07 -19.66
CA LEU A 252 22.87 -20.49 -18.50
C LEU A 252 21.86 -21.46 -17.87
N VAL A 253 21.97 -21.58 -16.55
CA VAL A 253 21.11 -22.38 -15.67
C VAL A 253 20.31 -21.48 -14.71
N HIS A 254 20.91 -20.38 -14.26
CA HIS A 254 20.27 -19.38 -13.40
C HIS A 254 20.46 -17.98 -14.00
N LEU A 255 19.35 -17.28 -14.19
CA LEU A 255 19.34 -15.90 -14.65
C LEU A 255 18.42 -15.06 -13.76
N ASP A 256 19.00 -14.04 -13.12
CA ASP A 256 18.28 -13.05 -12.32
C ASP A 256 18.45 -11.63 -12.89
N LEU A 257 17.32 -11.02 -13.26
CA LEU A 257 17.17 -9.66 -13.79
C LEU A 257 16.15 -8.85 -12.98
N HIS A 258 15.80 -9.26 -11.75
CA HIS A 258 14.72 -8.63 -11.00
C HIS A 258 15.07 -7.20 -10.54
N LEU A 259 14.05 -6.37 -10.34
CA LEU A 259 14.17 -4.99 -9.84
C LEU A 259 15.12 -4.10 -10.66
N ASN A 260 15.06 -4.19 -11.99
CA ASN A 260 15.63 -3.22 -12.92
C ASN A 260 14.54 -2.22 -13.38
N ALA A 261 14.54 -1.02 -12.80
CA ALA A 261 13.44 -0.06 -12.90
C ALA A 261 13.10 0.39 -14.34
N HIS A 262 14.05 0.29 -15.28
CA HIS A 262 13.87 0.68 -16.69
C HIS A 262 13.74 -0.51 -17.65
N LEU A 263 13.78 -1.76 -17.17
CA LEU A 263 13.62 -2.94 -18.02
C LEU A 263 12.15 -3.05 -18.45
N ASN A 264 11.89 -2.60 -19.68
CA ASN A 264 10.55 -2.46 -20.25
C ASN A 264 10.42 -3.18 -21.61
N GLY A 265 9.27 -3.02 -22.27
CA GLY A 265 8.97 -3.69 -23.52
C GLY A 265 8.53 -5.14 -23.33
N SER A 266 8.31 -5.84 -24.44
CA SER A 266 7.92 -7.25 -24.43
C SER A 266 9.10 -8.17 -24.14
N ILE A 267 8.82 -9.31 -23.50
CA ILE A 267 9.81 -10.38 -23.34
C ILE A 267 10.09 -11.00 -24.72
N PRO A 268 11.36 -11.05 -25.19
CA PRO A 268 11.68 -11.63 -26.49
C PRO A 268 11.50 -13.16 -26.56
N ASP A 269 11.01 -13.67 -27.70
CA ASP A 269 10.90 -15.12 -27.96
C ASP A 269 12.25 -15.86 -27.88
N ALA A 270 13.36 -15.15 -28.11
CA ALA A 270 14.71 -15.72 -28.06
C ALA A 270 15.08 -16.34 -26.70
N PHE A 271 14.39 -15.97 -25.60
CA PHE A 271 14.51 -16.66 -24.32
C PHE A 271 14.17 -18.16 -24.42
N GLY A 272 13.27 -18.55 -25.33
CA GLY A 272 12.92 -19.95 -25.57
C GLY A 272 14.09 -20.82 -26.06
N ASN A 273 15.18 -20.21 -26.55
CA ASN A 273 16.41 -20.93 -26.93
C ASN A 273 17.26 -21.33 -25.72
N MET A 274 16.95 -20.83 -24.51
CA MET A 274 17.72 -21.05 -23.30
C MET A 274 17.30 -22.34 -22.58
N THR A 275 17.43 -23.48 -23.25
CA THR A 275 16.87 -24.79 -22.82
C THR A 275 17.54 -25.39 -21.56
N SER A 276 18.71 -24.89 -21.18
CA SER A 276 19.44 -25.24 -19.96
C SER A 276 18.94 -24.50 -18.70
N LEU A 277 18.14 -23.42 -18.87
CA LEU A 277 17.68 -22.61 -17.74
C LEU A 277 16.76 -23.41 -16.81
N LYS A 278 17.06 -23.31 -15.52
CA LYS A 278 16.28 -23.85 -14.40
C LYS A 278 15.60 -22.74 -13.61
N TYR A 279 16.26 -21.60 -13.47
CA TYR A 279 15.78 -20.48 -12.66
C TYR A 279 15.78 -19.21 -13.51
N LEU A 280 14.59 -18.65 -13.76
CA LEU A 280 14.42 -17.39 -14.46
C LEU A 280 13.65 -16.41 -13.58
N HIS A 281 14.34 -15.38 -13.10
CA HIS A 281 13.77 -14.35 -12.23
C HIS A 281 13.82 -12.99 -12.94
N MET A 282 12.65 -12.41 -13.24
CA MET A 282 12.49 -11.12 -13.92
C MET A 282 11.39 -10.26 -13.25
N TYR A 283 11.14 -10.47 -11.96
CA TYR A 283 10.07 -9.79 -11.23
C TYR A 283 10.43 -8.34 -10.89
N GLY A 284 9.42 -7.51 -10.59
CA GLY A 284 9.63 -6.12 -10.18
C GLY A 284 10.23 -5.22 -11.27
N ASN A 285 9.96 -5.51 -12.54
CA ASN A 285 10.40 -4.73 -13.71
C ASN A 285 9.21 -3.95 -14.33
N GLN A 286 9.39 -3.41 -15.53
CA GLN A 286 8.36 -2.69 -16.30
C GLN A 286 7.98 -3.43 -17.60
N LEU A 287 8.14 -4.75 -17.63
CA LEU A 287 7.87 -5.60 -18.79
C LEU A 287 6.39 -5.59 -19.15
N GLN A 288 6.09 -5.55 -20.44
CA GLN A 288 4.75 -5.41 -21.03
C GLN A 288 4.49 -6.52 -22.05
N GLY A 289 3.28 -6.56 -22.64
CA GLY A 289 2.89 -7.57 -23.62
C GLY A 289 2.67 -8.95 -22.99
N SER A 290 2.50 -9.97 -23.84
CA SER A 290 2.22 -11.34 -23.40
C SER A 290 3.46 -12.10 -22.96
N ILE A 291 3.26 -13.13 -22.13
CA ILE A 291 4.28 -14.15 -21.88
C ILE A 291 4.53 -14.91 -23.20
N PRO A 292 5.78 -15.05 -23.67
CA PRO A 292 6.09 -15.72 -24.95
C PRO A 292 5.70 -17.20 -24.99
N GLU A 293 5.09 -17.64 -26.08
CA GLU A 293 4.88 -19.08 -26.34
C GLU A 293 6.22 -19.84 -26.43
N ALA A 294 7.31 -19.17 -26.77
CA ALA A 294 8.64 -19.78 -26.82
C ALA A 294 9.13 -20.30 -25.46
N PHE A 295 8.56 -19.84 -24.33
CA PHE A 295 8.92 -20.32 -22.99
C PHE A 295 8.67 -21.83 -22.81
N GLY A 296 7.71 -22.40 -23.55
CA GLY A 296 7.46 -23.85 -23.52
C GLY A 296 8.63 -24.70 -24.03
N ASN A 297 9.64 -24.12 -24.69
CA ASN A 297 10.86 -24.83 -25.09
C ASN A 297 11.84 -25.03 -23.92
N MET A 298 11.70 -24.25 -22.84
CA MET A 298 12.62 -24.23 -21.70
C MET A 298 12.30 -25.34 -20.68
N THR A 299 12.24 -26.59 -21.15
CA THR A 299 11.77 -27.77 -20.39
C THR A 299 12.57 -28.12 -19.12
N SER A 300 13.73 -27.47 -18.92
CA SER A 300 14.52 -27.58 -17.69
C SER A 300 14.05 -26.67 -16.56
N LEU A 301 13.13 -25.73 -16.81
CA LEU A 301 12.68 -24.74 -15.83
C LEU A 301 12.06 -25.40 -14.59
N GLU A 302 12.58 -24.98 -13.43
CA GLU A 302 12.10 -25.34 -12.10
C GLU A 302 11.44 -24.13 -11.41
N GLN A 303 11.94 -22.91 -11.65
CA GLN A 303 11.37 -21.67 -11.12
C GLN A 303 11.21 -20.60 -12.20
N LEU A 304 10.01 -20.03 -12.29
CA LEU A 304 9.70 -18.93 -13.19
C LEU A 304 9.03 -17.79 -12.42
N TYR A 305 9.75 -16.67 -12.23
CA TYR A 305 9.25 -15.51 -11.50
C TYR A 305 9.15 -14.29 -12.41
N LEU A 306 7.91 -13.90 -12.74
CA LEU A 306 7.58 -12.73 -13.56
C LEU A 306 6.65 -11.74 -12.84
N HIS A 307 6.42 -11.92 -11.55
CA HIS A 307 5.48 -11.11 -10.78
C HIS A 307 5.87 -9.63 -10.68
N GLY A 308 4.92 -8.73 -10.44
CA GLY A 308 5.20 -7.30 -10.31
C GLY A 308 5.72 -6.66 -11.61
N ASN A 309 5.09 -7.01 -12.73
CA ASN A 309 5.32 -6.43 -14.07
C ASN A 309 4.00 -5.88 -14.63
N LYS A 310 3.97 -5.55 -15.93
CA LYS A 310 2.78 -5.11 -16.67
C LYS A 310 2.40 -6.10 -17.78
N LEU A 311 2.66 -7.40 -17.55
CA LEU A 311 2.35 -8.44 -18.53
C LEU A 311 0.84 -8.59 -18.70
N GLU A 312 0.40 -8.81 -19.93
CA GLU A 312 -1.02 -8.88 -20.31
C GLU A 312 -1.30 -10.12 -21.19
N GLY A 313 -2.55 -10.29 -21.61
CA GLY A 313 -2.97 -11.46 -22.40
C GLY A 313 -3.17 -12.72 -21.56
N GLU A 314 -3.31 -13.86 -22.22
CA GLU A 314 -3.50 -15.16 -21.55
C GLU A 314 -2.16 -15.83 -21.23
N ILE A 315 -2.17 -16.77 -20.28
CA ILE A 315 -1.01 -17.62 -20.00
C ILE A 315 -0.83 -18.60 -21.18
N PRO A 316 0.36 -18.64 -21.83
CA PRO A 316 0.55 -19.36 -23.09
C PRO A 316 0.41 -20.87 -22.93
N LYS A 317 -0.14 -21.53 -23.95
CA LYS A 317 -0.43 -22.98 -23.90
C LYS A 317 0.84 -23.82 -23.87
N SER A 318 1.91 -23.32 -24.44
CA SER A 318 3.20 -24.00 -24.44
C SER A 318 3.80 -24.25 -23.05
N LEU A 319 3.35 -23.54 -22.00
CA LEU A 319 3.81 -23.81 -20.62
C LEU A 319 3.45 -25.22 -20.15
N SER A 320 2.55 -25.92 -20.85
CA SER A 320 2.27 -27.34 -20.63
C SER A 320 3.46 -28.28 -20.82
N ASN A 321 4.51 -27.83 -21.50
CA ASN A 321 5.74 -28.59 -21.66
C ASN A 321 6.68 -28.53 -20.42
N LEU A 322 6.41 -27.67 -19.44
CA LEU A 322 7.30 -27.40 -18.31
C LEU A 322 7.10 -28.37 -17.13
N CYS A 323 7.29 -29.66 -17.37
CA CYS A 323 7.00 -30.73 -16.41
C CYS A 323 7.92 -30.77 -15.17
N ARG A 324 8.95 -29.92 -15.09
CA ARG A 324 9.87 -29.81 -13.94
C ARG A 324 9.57 -28.61 -13.05
N LEU A 325 8.56 -27.82 -13.41
CA LEU A 325 8.24 -26.58 -12.73
C LEU A 325 7.82 -26.87 -11.29
N GLN A 326 8.50 -26.22 -10.34
CA GLN A 326 8.25 -26.29 -8.90
C GLN A 326 7.59 -25.00 -8.42
N GLU A 327 7.97 -23.86 -8.99
CA GLU A 327 7.48 -22.56 -8.55
C GLU A 327 7.13 -21.65 -9.72
N LEU A 328 5.89 -21.16 -9.74
CA LEU A 328 5.39 -20.25 -10.74
C LEU A 328 4.83 -18.98 -10.09
N TYR A 329 5.49 -17.85 -10.31
CA TYR A 329 5.10 -16.55 -9.76
C TYR A 329 4.76 -15.58 -10.88
N LEU A 330 3.47 -15.41 -11.15
CA LEU A 330 2.93 -14.49 -12.16
C LEU A 330 2.02 -13.41 -11.56
N GLY A 331 1.90 -13.34 -10.23
CA GLY A 331 1.07 -12.35 -9.54
C GLY A 331 1.45 -10.89 -9.81
N TYR A 332 0.56 -9.95 -9.48
CA TYR A 332 0.77 -8.51 -9.74
C TYR A 332 1.12 -8.22 -11.21
N ASN A 333 0.26 -8.67 -12.12
CA ASN A 333 0.32 -8.41 -13.55
C ASN A 333 -1.10 -8.07 -14.07
N ASN A 334 -1.26 -7.96 -15.38
CA ASN A 334 -2.53 -7.73 -16.07
C ASN A 334 -2.98 -8.97 -16.86
N LEU A 335 -2.61 -10.18 -16.41
CA LEU A 335 -2.92 -11.43 -17.11
C LEU A 335 -4.41 -11.74 -17.05
N SER A 336 -4.91 -12.33 -18.11
CA SER A 336 -6.32 -12.67 -18.34
C SER A 336 -6.45 -14.16 -18.73
N GLY A 337 -7.66 -14.60 -19.06
CA GLY A 337 -7.96 -15.99 -19.39
C GLY A 337 -8.70 -16.72 -18.28
N GLN A 338 -8.99 -18.01 -18.52
CA GLN A 338 -9.77 -18.83 -17.60
C GLN A 338 -8.87 -19.72 -16.72
N LEU A 339 -9.03 -19.65 -15.40
CA LEU A 339 -8.23 -20.45 -14.46
C LEU A 339 -8.28 -21.97 -14.71
N PRO A 340 -9.42 -22.59 -15.08
CA PRO A 340 -9.44 -24.01 -15.44
C PRO A 340 -8.46 -24.35 -16.55
N GLN A 341 -8.41 -23.52 -17.60
CA GLN A 341 -7.50 -23.73 -18.72
C GLN A 341 -6.04 -23.56 -18.28
N VAL A 342 -5.74 -22.57 -17.44
CA VAL A 342 -4.39 -22.37 -16.89
C VAL A 342 -3.90 -23.61 -16.14
N LEU A 343 -4.78 -24.25 -15.35
CA LEU A 343 -4.43 -25.43 -14.57
C LEU A 343 -4.34 -26.68 -15.44
N ASP A 344 -5.20 -26.83 -16.45
CA ASP A 344 -5.06 -27.87 -17.47
C ASP A 344 -3.70 -27.78 -18.20
N LEU A 345 -3.24 -26.55 -18.47
CA LEU A 345 -1.92 -26.33 -19.05
C LEU A 345 -0.81 -26.76 -18.08
N LEU A 346 -0.94 -26.51 -16.78
CA LEU A 346 0.08 -26.91 -15.79
C LEU A 346 0.04 -28.39 -15.41
N ALA A 347 -0.83 -29.20 -16.02
CA ALA A 347 -1.04 -30.60 -15.66
C ALA A 347 0.24 -31.45 -15.69
N CYS A 348 1.22 -31.14 -16.55
CA CYS A 348 2.47 -31.89 -16.59
C CYS A 348 3.36 -31.68 -15.34
N ALA A 349 3.18 -30.56 -14.64
CA ALA A 349 3.90 -30.20 -13.41
C ALA A 349 3.11 -30.57 -12.14
N ASN A 350 2.03 -31.34 -12.26
CA ASN A 350 1.16 -31.74 -11.15
C ASN A 350 1.91 -32.28 -9.92
N ASP A 351 2.87 -33.17 -10.14
CA ASP A 351 3.61 -33.80 -9.05
C ASP A 351 4.81 -32.98 -8.56
N THR A 352 5.20 -31.93 -9.29
CA THR A 352 6.39 -31.11 -8.98
C THR A 352 6.05 -29.74 -8.44
N LEU A 353 4.91 -29.16 -8.83
CA LEU A 353 4.55 -27.78 -8.50
C LEU A 353 4.25 -27.63 -7.01
N GLU A 354 5.09 -26.86 -6.31
CA GLU A 354 4.98 -26.56 -4.88
C GLU A 354 4.31 -25.20 -4.65
N ILE A 355 4.57 -24.22 -5.50
CA ILE A 355 4.07 -22.84 -5.33
C ILE A 355 3.45 -22.34 -6.63
N LEU A 356 2.18 -21.93 -6.54
CA LEU A 356 1.47 -21.24 -7.60
C LEU A 356 0.99 -19.88 -7.10
N TYR A 357 1.59 -18.82 -7.64
CA TYR A 357 1.23 -17.45 -7.30
C TYR A 357 0.69 -16.67 -8.51
N LEU A 358 -0.62 -16.49 -8.54
CA LEU A 358 -1.38 -15.80 -9.59
C LEU A 358 -2.21 -14.60 -9.07
N SER A 359 -2.11 -14.23 -7.78
CA SER A 359 -2.92 -13.14 -7.24
C SER A 359 -2.67 -11.80 -7.92
N TYR A 360 -3.63 -10.88 -7.84
CA TYR A 360 -3.55 -9.55 -8.47
C TYR A 360 -3.36 -9.66 -9.99
N ASN A 361 -4.33 -10.28 -10.65
CA ASN A 361 -4.46 -10.39 -12.11
C ASN A 361 -5.95 -10.22 -12.50
N GLN A 362 -6.29 -10.50 -13.76
CA GLN A 362 -7.66 -10.45 -14.28
C GLN A 362 -8.21 -11.84 -14.64
N LEU A 363 -7.76 -12.90 -13.98
CA LEU A 363 -8.17 -14.28 -14.27
C LEU A 363 -9.66 -14.49 -13.94
N ARG A 364 -10.34 -15.25 -14.79
CA ARG A 364 -11.79 -15.54 -14.70
C ARG A 364 -12.06 -17.03 -14.59
N GLY A 365 -13.33 -17.37 -14.40
CA GLY A 365 -13.81 -18.75 -14.35
C GLY A 365 -13.75 -19.35 -12.95
N SER A 366 -14.10 -20.63 -12.84
CA SER A 366 -14.15 -21.34 -11.57
C SER A 366 -12.79 -21.90 -11.16
N VAL A 367 -12.61 -22.15 -9.86
CA VAL A 367 -11.50 -22.96 -9.37
C VAL A 367 -11.79 -24.43 -9.74
N PRO A 368 -11.01 -25.08 -10.63
CA PRO A 368 -11.23 -26.48 -11.02
C PRO A 368 -10.71 -27.45 -9.95
N ASP A 369 -10.89 -28.74 -10.19
CA ASP A 369 -10.32 -29.79 -9.34
C ASP A 369 -8.78 -29.71 -9.33
N LEU A 370 -8.18 -29.65 -8.13
CA LEU A 370 -6.74 -29.57 -7.92
C LEU A 370 -6.10 -30.90 -7.47
N ILE A 371 -6.83 -32.02 -7.47
CA ILE A 371 -6.36 -33.30 -6.91
C ILE A 371 -5.02 -33.79 -7.51
N GLY A 372 -4.74 -33.40 -8.77
CA GLY A 372 -3.48 -33.72 -9.44
C GLY A 372 -2.26 -33.02 -8.83
N PHE A 373 -2.42 -31.86 -8.20
CA PHE A 373 -1.31 -31.03 -7.69
C PHE A 373 -0.84 -31.45 -6.29
N SER A 374 -0.45 -32.72 -6.13
CA SER A 374 -0.17 -33.35 -4.83
C SER A 374 1.02 -32.74 -4.07
N SER A 375 1.91 -32.03 -4.76
CA SER A 375 3.06 -31.35 -4.17
C SER A 375 2.79 -29.90 -3.73
N LEU A 376 1.60 -29.36 -4.02
CA LEU A 376 1.29 -27.96 -3.78
C LEU A 376 1.29 -27.62 -2.29
N ARG A 377 2.09 -26.62 -1.93
CA ARG A 377 2.26 -26.09 -0.58
C ARG A 377 1.67 -24.69 -0.44
N VAL A 378 1.74 -23.89 -1.49
CA VAL A 378 1.31 -22.48 -1.47
C VAL A 378 0.47 -22.20 -2.71
N LEU A 379 -0.77 -21.77 -2.47
CA LEU A 379 -1.69 -21.37 -3.52
C LEU A 379 -2.20 -19.95 -3.25
N TYR A 380 -1.82 -19.03 -4.13
CA TYR A 380 -2.23 -17.63 -4.09
C TYR A 380 -2.99 -17.28 -5.38
N LEU A 381 -4.31 -17.14 -5.27
CA LEU A 381 -5.24 -16.79 -6.35
C LEU A 381 -6.05 -15.52 -6.05
N GLY A 382 -5.79 -14.86 -4.92
CA GLY A 382 -6.56 -13.71 -4.48
C GLY A 382 -6.53 -12.53 -5.46
N TYR A 383 -7.46 -11.57 -5.34
CA TYR A 383 -7.52 -10.39 -6.22
C TYR A 383 -7.56 -10.75 -7.71
N ASN A 384 -8.54 -11.56 -8.09
CA ASN A 384 -8.85 -11.93 -9.47
C ASN A 384 -10.37 -11.75 -9.71
N GLN A 385 -10.89 -12.28 -10.82
CA GLN A 385 -12.31 -12.27 -11.19
C GLN A 385 -12.89 -13.70 -11.19
N LEU A 386 -12.41 -14.56 -10.28
CA LEU A 386 -12.83 -15.96 -10.19
C LEU A 386 -14.26 -16.07 -9.65
N ASN A 387 -15.03 -17.05 -10.13
CA ASN A 387 -16.43 -17.24 -9.79
C ASN A 387 -16.78 -18.72 -9.50
N GLY A 388 -18.06 -19.01 -9.26
CA GLY A 388 -18.49 -20.37 -8.93
C GLY A 388 -18.15 -20.78 -7.50
N THR A 389 -17.93 -22.07 -7.26
CA THR A 389 -17.71 -22.63 -5.91
C THR A 389 -16.27 -23.06 -5.70
N LEU A 390 -15.80 -23.07 -4.45
CA LEU A 390 -14.54 -23.73 -4.10
C LEU A 390 -14.72 -25.26 -4.20
N PRO A 391 -13.88 -25.99 -4.95
CA PRO A 391 -14.00 -27.44 -5.07
C PRO A 391 -13.52 -28.15 -3.80
N LYS A 392 -14.22 -29.23 -3.42
CA LYS A 392 -13.88 -30.04 -2.22
C LYS A 392 -12.51 -30.71 -2.30
N SER A 393 -12.00 -30.97 -3.50
CA SER A 393 -10.69 -31.60 -3.68
C SER A 393 -9.53 -30.77 -3.15
N ILE A 394 -9.72 -29.46 -2.92
CA ILE A 394 -8.72 -28.65 -2.23
C ILE A 394 -8.36 -29.23 -0.86
N GLY A 395 -9.33 -29.84 -0.16
CA GLY A 395 -9.14 -30.49 1.13
C GLY A 395 -8.37 -31.82 1.07
N GLN A 396 -7.93 -32.25 -0.11
CA GLN A 396 -7.07 -33.42 -0.32
C GLN A 396 -5.58 -33.03 -0.49
N LEU A 397 -5.27 -31.74 -0.60
CA LEU A 397 -3.90 -31.23 -0.74
C LEU A 397 -3.17 -31.24 0.62
N THR A 398 -2.73 -32.40 1.07
CA THR A 398 -2.19 -32.61 2.44
C THR A 398 -0.91 -31.82 2.77
N LYS A 399 -0.19 -31.35 1.75
CA LYS A 399 1.01 -30.50 1.91
C LYS A 399 0.70 -29.00 1.94
N LEU A 400 -0.55 -28.60 1.71
CA LEU A 400 -0.93 -27.20 1.61
C LEU A 400 -0.73 -26.48 2.95
N GLN A 401 0.06 -25.42 2.91
CA GLN A 401 0.46 -24.58 4.03
C GLN A 401 -0.22 -23.21 3.98
N VAL A 402 -0.41 -22.70 2.76
CA VAL A 402 -1.00 -21.39 2.48
C VAL A 402 -2.08 -21.53 1.42
N LEU A 403 -3.27 -21.04 1.75
CA LEU A 403 -4.38 -20.91 0.82
C LEU A 403 -4.91 -19.48 0.87
N ASP A 404 -4.75 -18.75 -0.23
CA ASP A 404 -5.34 -17.43 -0.44
C ASP A 404 -6.13 -17.43 -1.76
N ILE A 405 -7.44 -17.28 -1.64
CA ILE A 405 -8.35 -17.05 -2.76
C ILE A 405 -9.23 -15.82 -2.46
N GLY A 406 -8.75 -14.92 -1.61
CA GLY A 406 -9.48 -13.73 -1.17
C GLY A 406 -9.78 -12.76 -2.32
N SER A 407 -10.74 -11.86 -2.15
CA SER A 407 -11.08 -10.82 -3.14
C SER A 407 -11.36 -11.38 -4.54
N ASN A 408 -12.35 -12.27 -4.62
CA ASN A 408 -12.88 -12.86 -5.86
C ASN A 408 -14.42 -12.79 -5.83
N SER A 409 -15.11 -13.49 -6.74
CA SER A 409 -16.57 -13.60 -6.80
C SER A 409 -17.05 -15.04 -6.51
N LEU A 410 -16.35 -15.77 -5.64
CA LEU A 410 -16.74 -17.13 -5.26
C LEU A 410 -17.98 -17.12 -4.36
N GLN A 411 -18.79 -18.17 -4.49
CA GLN A 411 -20.02 -18.37 -3.73
C GLN A 411 -20.18 -19.83 -3.31
N GLY A 412 -21.21 -20.11 -2.52
CA GLY A 412 -21.54 -21.47 -2.07
C GLY A 412 -20.99 -21.83 -0.69
N ASN A 413 -21.06 -23.11 -0.35
CA ASN A 413 -20.89 -23.57 1.02
C ASN A 413 -19.50 -24.19 1.27
N ILE A 414 -18.79 -23.68 2.27
CA ILE A 414 -17.59 -24.30 2.82
C ILE A 414 -18.02 -25.34 3.86
N SER A 415 -17.82 -26.61 3.49
CA SER A 415 -17.98 -27.79 4.35
C SER A 415 -16.63 -28.37 4.80
N GLU A 416 -16.66 -29.28 5.77
CA GLU A 416 -15.48 -29.93 6.35
C GLU A 416 -14.59 -30.59 5.29
N ALA A 417 -15.18 -31.12 4.22
CA ALA A 417 -14.46 -31.75 3.12
C ALA A 417 -13.41 -30.84 2.45
N HIS A 418 -13.60 -29.51 2.47
CA HIS A 418 -12.61 -28.57 1.91
C HIS A 418 -11.36 -28.41 2.79
N LEU A 419 -11.44 -28.82 4.05
CA LEU A 419 -10.44 -28.51 5.08
C LEU A 419 -9.90 -29.76 5.80
N LEU A 420 -10.54 -30.92 5.61
CA LEU A 420 -10.39 -32.12 6.44
C LEU A 420 -8.97 -32.69 6.51
N HIS A 421 -8.17 -32.62 5.43
CA HIS A 421 -6.82 -33.19 5.42
C HIS A 421 -5.70 -32.14 5.36
N LEU A 422 -6.02 -30.87 5.58
CA LEU A 422 -5.06 -29.76 5.46
C LEU A 422 -4.20 -29.56 6.72
N SER A 423 -3.56 -30.61 7.24
CA SER A 423 -2.89 -30.57 8.54
C SER A 423 -1.71 -29.59 8.67
N GLN A 424 -1.14 -29.14 7.54
CA GLN A 424 -0.03 -28.19 7.51
C GLN A 424 -0.47 -26.72 7.35
N LEU A 425 -1.77 -26.47 7.19
CA LEU A 425 -2.31 -25.15 6.89
C LEU A 425 -2.07 -24.19 8.06
N TYR A 426 -1.38 -23.07 7.79
CA TYR A 426 -1.20 -22.00 8.78
C TYR A 426 -1.72 -20.64 8.28
N HIS A 427 -2.04 -20.51 7.00
CA HIS A 427 -2.59 -19.29 6.41
C HIS A 427 -3.83 -19.63 5.57
N LEU A 428 -4.96 -19.04 5.94
CA LEU A 428 -6.23 -19.17 5.23
C LEU A 428 -6.84 -17.80 4.97
N ASP A 429 -6.88 -17.39 3.71
CA ASP A 429 -7.58 -16.20 3.23
C ASP A 429 -8.67 -16.60 2.22
N LEU A 430 -9.92 -16.43 2.63
CA LEU A 430 -11.11 -16.59 1.79
C LEU A 430 -11.92 -15.29 1.73
N SER A 431 -11.32 -14.18 2.21
CA SER A 431 -11.97 -12.90 2.42
C SER A 431 -12.59 -12.34 1.14
N SER A 432 -13.56 -11.44 1.29
CA SER A 432 -14.20 -10.73 0.17
C SER A 432 -14.72 -11.66 -0.93
N ASN A 433 -15.35 -12.77 -0.52
CA ASN A 433 -16.16 -13.67 -1.35
C ASN A 433 -17.55 -13.84 -0.70
N SER A 434 -18.51 -14.43 -1.42
CA SER A 434 -19.87 -14.72 -0.93
C SER A 434 -20.00 -16.15 -0.39
N LEU A 435 -19.02 -16.60 0.40
CA LEU A 435 -18.94 -17.98 0.91
C LEU A 435 -19.69 -18.13 2.23
N THR A 436 -20.37 -19.27 2.40
CA THR A 436 -21.11 -19.60 3.63
C THR A 436 -20.46 -20.79 4.33
N PHE A 437 -20.14 -20.66 5.61
CA PHE A 437 -19.53 -21.76 6.37
C PHE A 437 -20.61 -22.67 6.98
N ASN A 438 -20.63 -23.93 6.55
CA ASN A 438 -21.53 -24.96 7.04
C ASN A 438 -20.70 -26.12 7.61
N LEU A 439 -20.18 -25.91 8.83
CA LEU A 439 -19.34 -26.85 9.57
C LEU A 439 -20.08 -27.31 10.82
N SER A 440 -19.91 -28.57 11.21
CA SER A 440 -20.47 -29.08 12.47
C SER A 440 -19.94 -28.30 13.68
N SER A 441 -20.76 -28.12 14.70
CA SER A 441 -20.35 -27.47 15.96
C SER A 441 -19.25 -28.22 16.70
N GLU A 442 -19.16 -29.54 16.47
CA GLU A 442 -18.20 -30.46 17.07
C GLU A 442 -16.95 -30.66 16.21
N TRP A 443 -16.88 -30.01 15.05
CA TRP A 443 -15.75 -30.20 14.15
C TRP A 443 -14.47 -29.61 14.72
N VAL A 444 -13.41 -30.42 14.71
CA VAL A 444 -12.06 -30.03 15.11
C VAL A 444 -11.16 -30.02 13.87
N PRO A 445 -10.67 -28.84 13.45
CA PRO A 445 -9.77 -28.75 12.30
C PRO A 445 -8.43 -29.44 12.59
N PRO A 446 -7.80 -30.07 11.58
CA PRO A 446 -6.53 -30.81 11.74
C PRO A 446 -5.29 -29.88 11.79
N PHE A 447 -5.49 -28.56 11.84
CA PHE A 447 -4.44 -27.56 11.62
C PHE A 447 -4.43 -26.44 12.67
N GLN A 448 -3.38 -25.62 12.65
CA GLN A 448 -3.19 -24.46 13.52
C GLN A 448 -2.87 -23.22 12.69
N LEU A 449 -3.86 -22.36 12.56
CA LEU A 449 -3.75 -21.12 11.80
C LEU A 449 -2.96 -20.06 12.56
N ARG A 450 -2.14 -19.33 11.82
CA ARG A 450 -1.52 -18.06 12.21
C ARG A 450 -2.25 -16.88 11.57
N TYR A 451 -2.76 -17.05 10.36
CA TYR A 451 -3.50 -16.05 9.59
C TYR A 451 -4.87 -16.61 9.21
N LEU A 452 -5.93 -15.94 9.65
CA LEU A 452 -7.30 -16.25 9.29
C LEU A 452 -8.02 -14.99 8.83
N LEU A 453 -8.32 -14.93 7.54
CA LEU A 453 -8.99 -13.79 6.89
C LEU A 453 -10.27 -14.28 6.21
N LEU A 454 -11.41 -13.98 6.82
CA LEU A 454 -12.74 -14.43 6.41
C LEU A 454 -13.73 -13.27 6.23
N THR A 455 -13.22 -12.05 6.03
CA THR A 455 -14.07 -10.87 5.83
C THR A 455 -15.13 -11.13 4.76
N SER A 456 -16.37 -10.68 4.98
CA SER A 456 -17.50 -10.86 4.06
C SER A 456 -18.01 -12.30 3.87
N CYS A 457 -17.36 -13.31 4.45
CA CYS A 457 -17.89 -14.68 4.48
C CYS A 457 -19.02 -14.79 5.53
N GLN A 458 -20.08 -15.52 5.21
CA GLN A 458 -21.19 -15.77 6.14
C GLN A 458 -20.78 -16.82 7.18
N LEU A 459 -20.47 -16.35 8.39
CA LEU A 459 -20.12 -17.19 9.56
C LEU A 459 -21.24 -17.23 10.60
N GLY A 460 -22.05 -16.16 10.65
CA GLY A 460 -23.06 -15.94 11.66
C GLY A 460 -24.27 -16.87 11.60
N PRO A 461 -25.16 -16.79 12.60
CA PRO A 461 -25.22 -15.71 13.59
C PRO A 461 -24.25 -15.83 14.76
N ARG A 462 -23.60 -16.99 14.97
CA ARG A 462 -22.70 -17.26 16.11
C ARG A 462 -21.23 -17.28 15.70
N PHE A 463 -20.33 -17.05 16.66
CA PHE A 463 -18.90 -17.30 16.46
C PHE A 463 -18.65 -18.81 16.22
N PRO A 464 -17.89 -19.20 15.19
CA PRO A 464 -17.63 -20.61 14.91
C PRO A 464 -16.86 -21.31 16.04
N ASN A 465 -17.40 -22.43 16.53
CA ASN A 465 -16.80 -23.17 17.67
C ASN A 465 -15.39 -23.71 17.39
N TRP A 466 -15.10 -24.08 16.14
CA TRP A 466 -13.79 -24.63 15.76
C TRP A 466 -12.63 -23.66 16.03
N LEU A 467 -12.90 -22.34 16.10
CA LEU A 467 -11.90 -21.33 16.46
C LEU A 467 -11.30 -21.57 17.85
N ARG A 468 -12.03 -22.19 18.78
CA ARG A 468 -11.54 -22.55 20.13
C ARG A 468 -10.25 -23.35 20.12
N THR A 469 -10.02 -24.10 19.04
CA THR A 469 -8.87 -25.01 18.90
C THR A 469 -7.64 -24.32 18.33
N GLN A 470 -7.76 -23.08 17.83
CA GLN A 470 -6.71 -22.37 17.12
C GLN A 470 -5.84 -21.57 18.10
N LYS A 471 -4.73 -22.16 18.55
CA LYS A 471 -3.85 -21.62 19.60
C LYS A 471 -2.69 -20.76 19.08
N GLN A 472 -2.49 -20.71 17.76
CA GLN A 472 -1.37 -20.00 17.13
C GLN A 472 -1.79 -18.75 16.35
N LEU A 473 -3.04 -18.29 16.51
CA LEU A 473 -3.57 -17.15 15.79
C LEU A 473 -2.77 -15.88 16.09
N ARG A 474 -2.36 -15.20 15.01
CA ARG A 474 -1.71 -13.89 15.03
C ARG A 474 -2.55 -12.83 14.32
N TYR A 475 -3.29 -13.23 13.30
CA TYR A 475 -4.18 -12.37 12.52
C TYR A 475 -5.55 -13.03 12.44
N LEU A 476 -6.58 -12.31 12.89
CA LEU A 476 -7.96 -12.73 12.84
C LEU A 476 -8.80 -11.61 12.24
N ASP A 477 -9.40 -11.88 11.08
CA ASP A 477 -10.41 -11.04 10.47
C ASP A 477 -11.66 -11.86 10.18
N VAL A 478 -12.72 -11.58 10.94
CA VAL A 478 -14.08 -12.12 10.76
C VAL A 478 -15.09 -10.97 10.63
N SER A 479 -14.65 -9.87 10.03
CA SER A 479 -15.49 -8.70 9.80
C SER A 479 -16.52 -8.94 8.69
N ASN A 480 -17.66 -8.24 8.74
CA ASN A 480 -18.72 -8.39 7.75
C ASN A 480 -19.21 -9.85 7.60
N SER A 481 -19.32 -10.58 8.71
CA SER A 481 -19.62 -12.02 8.70
C SER A 481 -21.01 -12.39 9.23
N ASN A 482 -21.88 -11.39 9.37
CA ASN A 482 -23.26 -11.53 9.87
C ASN A 482 -23.38 -12.13 11.29
N ILE A 483 -22.35 -11.97 12.12
CA ILE A 483 -22.36 -12.43 13.52
C ILE A 483 -23.21 -11.46 14.34
N SER A 484 -24.15 -11.96 15.15
CA SER A 484 -25.15 -11.14 15.85
C SER A 484 -25.29 -11.42 17.35
N VAL A 485 -24.42 -12.28 17.90
CA VAL A 485 -24.42 -12.66 19.32
C VAL A 485 -23.35 -11.93 20.12
N VAL A 486 -23.47 -11.98 21.45
CA VAL A 486 -22.44 -11.51 22.38
C VAL A 486 -21.14 -12.30 22.20
N ILE A 487 -20.00 -11.61 22.33
CA ILE A 487 -18.67 -12.24 22.27
C ILE A 487 -18.51 -13.17 23.48
N PRO A 488 -18.36 -14.49 23.27
CA PRO A 488 -18.27 -15.43 24.38
C PRO A 488 -16.88 -15.43 25.03
N ASP A 489 -16.80 -15.74 26.33
CA ASP A 489 -15.55 -15.66 27.12
C ASP A 489 -14.37 -16.43 26.52
N TRP A 490 -14.64 -17.60 25.93
CA TRP A 490 -13.61 -18.41 25.30
C TRP A 490 -12.95 -17.71 24.11
N PHE A 491 -13.66 -16.79 23.43
CA PHE A 491 -13.15 -16.08 22.27
C PHE A 491 -12.02 -15.12 22.67
N TRP A 492 -12.15 -14.48 23.83
CA TRP A 492 -11.10 -13.64 24.42
C TRP A 492 -9.87 -14.43 24.89
N ASN A 493 -9.93 -15.76 24.96
CA ASN A 493 -8.74 -16.56 25.22
C ASN A 493 -7.91 -16.78 23.96
N LEU A 494 -8.43 -16.47 22.76
CA LEU A 494 -7.68 -16.55 21.51
C LEU A 494 -6.71 -15.38 21.32
N THR A 495 -6.89 -14.29 22.08
CA THR A 495 -6.24 -13.01 21.80
C THR A 495 -4.81 -12.88 22.32
N SER A 496 -4.32 -13.84 23.13
CA SER A 496 -3.02 -13.72 23.81
C SER A 496 -1.87 -13.50 22.84
N SER A 497 -1.89 -14.13 21.66
CA SER A 497 -0.86 -13.99 20.62
C SER A 497 -1.28 -13.16 19.40
N ILE A 498 -2.43 -12.47 19.45
CA ILE A 498 -2.98 -11.74 18.31
C ILE A 498 -2.33 -10.37 18.17
N TYR A 499 -1.84 -10.11 16.95
CA TYR A 499 -1.31 -8.83 16.51
C TYR A 499 -2.37 -8.00 15.76
N ALA A 500 -3.24 -8.64 14.98
CA ALA A 500 -4.35 -7.98 14.28
C ALA A 500 -5.68 -8.67 14.55
N PHE A 501 -6.62 -7.92 15.11
CA PHE A 501 -7.94 -8.39 15.52
C PHE A 501 -9.03 -7.52 14.89
N ASN A 502 -9.80 -8.10 13.96
CA ASN A 502 -10.88 -7.41 13.27
C ASN A 502 -12.17 -8.23 13.32
N ILE A 503 -13.18 -7.67 14.00
CA ILE A 503 -14.55 -8.22 14.08
C ILE A 503 -15.59 -7.19 13.64
N SER A 504 -15.15 -6.15 12.92
CA SER A 504 -15.97 -5.01 12.53
C SER A 504 -17.13 -5.37 11.59
N ASN A 505 -18.06 -4.45 11.38
CA ASN A 505 -19.17 -4.58 10.44
C ASN A 505 -20.03 -5.83 10.68
N ASN A 506 -20.31 -6.13 11.95
CA ASN A 506 -21.19 -7.22 12.34
C ASN A 506 -22.39 -6.64 13.13
N GLN A 507 -23.17 -7.50 13.75
CA GLN A 507 -24.31 -7.13 14.60
C GLN A 507 -24.05 -7.55 16.06
N ILE A 508 -22.78 -7.58 16.48
CA ILE A 508 -22.36 -8.09 17.79
C ILE A 508 -22.87 -7.15 18.88
N THR A 509 -23.42 -7.74 19.95
CA THR A 509 -23.99 -7.03 21.11
C THR A 509 -23.19 -7.29 22.38
N GLY A 510 -23.55 -6.62 23.48
CA GLY A 510 -22.95 -6.81 24.80
C GLY A 510 -21.83 -5.82 25.11
N THR A 511 -21.17 -6.02 26.24
CA THR A 511 -20.17 -5.10 26.80
C THR A 511 -18.75 -5.60 26.60
N LEU A 512 -17.77 -4.69 26.52
CA LEU A 512 -16.36 -5.05 26.44
C LEU A 512 -15.82 -5.48 27.82
N PRO A 513 -15.31 -6.73 27.99
CA PRO A 513 -14.68 -7.15 29.23
C PRO A 513 -13.30 -6.49 29.40
N ASN A 514 -12.69 -6.68 30.57
CA ASN A 514 -11.30 -6.27 30.78
C ASN A 514 -10.36 -7.14 29.93
N VAL A 515 -9.72 -6.53 28.93
CA VAL A 515 -8.81 -7.20 28.00
C VAL A 515 -7.35 -6.76 28.14
N SER A 516 -7.00 -6.05 29.21
CA SER A 516 -5.65 -5.51 29.41
C SER A 516 -4.54 -6.56 29.41
N SER A 517 -4.80 -7.75 29.97
CA SER A 517 -3.86 -8.87 30.06
C SER A 517 -4.07 -9.94 28.98
N LYS A 518 -4.88 -9.65 27.97
CA LYS A 518 -5.33 -10.64 26.98
C LYS A 518 -4.59 -10.54 25.65
N PHE A 519 -3.66 -9.60 25.48
CA PHE A 519 -2.88 -9.41 24.27
C PHE A 519 -1.42 -9.11 24.62
N ASP A 520 -0.49 -9.88 24.04
CA ASP A 520 0.94 -9.83 24.42
C ASP A 520 1.80 -8.84 23.60
N ASP A 521 1.29 -8.27 22.50
CA ASP A 521 2.06 -7.41 21.56
C ASP A 521 1.30 -6.17 21.06
N SER A 522 1.93 -5.31 20.23
CA SER A 522 1.29 -4.11 19.68
C SER A 522 0.09 -4.43 18.79
N VAL A 523 -1.12 -4.31 19.35
CA VAL A 523 -2.34 -4.80 18.70
C VAL A 523 -2.96 -3.75 17.79
N TYR A 524 -3.43 -4.21 16.63
CA TYR A 524 -4.47 -3.55 15.84
C TYR A 524 -5.82 -4.13 16.24
N ILE A 525 -6.71 -3.29 16.77
CA ILE A 525 -8.06 -3.69 17.15
C ILE A 525 -9.07 -2.89 16.34
N ASP A 526 -9.91 -3.60 15.60
CA ASP A 526 -11.07 -3.04 14.91
C ASP A 526 -12.34 -3.82 15.32
N MET A 527 -13.18 -3.14 16.11
CA MET A 527 -14.50 -3.63 16.51
C MET A 527 -15.61 -2.69 16.01
N SER A 528 -15.29 -1.85 15.03
CA SER A 528 -16.19 -0.81 14.55
C SER A 528 -17.46 -1.37 13.90
N SER A 529 -18.51 -0.55 13.82
CA SER A 529 -19.78 -0.90 13.15
C SER A 529 -20.41 -2.18 13.72
N ASN A 530 -20.74 -2.13 15.01
CA ASN A 530 -21.42 -3.19 15.76
C ASN A 530 -22.46 -2.55 16.72
N TYR A 531 -23.04 -3.34 17.62
CA TYR A 531 -23.95 -2.88 18.67
C TYR A 531 -23.37 -3.04 20.07
N LEU A 532 -22.03 -2.95 20.22
CA LEU A 532 -21.37 -3.05 21.52
C LEU A 532 -21.72 -1.83 22.39
N GLU A 533 -21.96 -2.06 23.67
CA GLU A 533 -22.48 -1.05 24.59
C GLU A 533 -21.72 -1.03 25.94
N GLY A 534 -22.16 -0.15 26.84
CA GLY A 534 -21.53 0.06 28.14
C GLY A 534 -20.29 0.94 28.08
N SER A 535 -19.56 1.03 29.19
CA SER A 535 -18.30 1.78 29.24
C SER A 535 -17.16 0.99 28.62
N ILE A 536 -16.28 1.68 27.90
CA ILE A 536 -14.94 1.14 27.63
C ILE A 536 -14.28 0.91 29.01
N THR A 537 -13.68 -0.26 29.26
CA THR A 537 -13.19 -0.64 30.60
C THR A 537 -11.66 -0.56 30.68
N GLN A 538 -10.95 -1.59 30.22
CA GLN A 538 -9.49 -1.66 30.18
C GLN A 538 -9.01 -2.29 28.88
N LEU A 539 -8.12 -1.57 28.21
CA LEU A 539 -7.54 -1.93 26.91
C LEU A 539 -6.10 -2.45 27.08
N PRO A 540 -5.55 -3.15 26.08
CA PRO A 540 -4.18 -3.62 26.10
C PRO A 540 -3.15 -2.49 26.26
N SER A 541 -2.03 -2.80 26.92
CA SER A 541 -0.97 -1.81 27.19
C SER A 541 -0.21 -1.37 25.93
N TYR A 542 -0.17 -2.22 24.91
CA TYR A 542 0.52 -1.98 23.64
C TYR A 542 -0.51 -1.90 22.50
N LEU A 543 -0.96 -0.70 22.18
CA LEU A 543 -1.89 -0.45 21.08
C LEU A 543 -1.22 0.39 19.99
N ALA A 544 -1.32 -0.07 18.74
CA ALA A 544 -0.93 0.70 17.57
C ALA A 544 -2.15 1.35 16.88
N ARG A 545 -3.27 0.63 16.85
CA ARG A 545 -4.55 1.09 16.29
C ARG A 545 -5.71 0.64 17.16
N LEU A 546 -6.64 1.55 17.39
CA LEU A 546 -7.93 1.24 18.00
C LEU A 546 -9.05 1.90 17.19
N ASP A 547 -9.96 1.08 16.68
CA ASP A 547 -11.20 1.51 16.05
C ASP A 547 -12.40 0.87 16.76
N LEU A 548 -13.14 1.68 17.51
CA LEU A 548 -14.38 1.31 18.19
C LEU A 548 -15.57 2.12 17.64
N SER A 549 -15.41 2.74 16.47
CA SER A 549 -16.40 3.64 15.91
C SER A 549 -17.72 2.94 15.59
N ASN A 550 -18.82 3.69 15.51
CA ASN A 550 -20.14 3.17 15.13
C ASN A 550 -20.60 2.03 16.05
N ASN A 551 -20.69 2.32 17.34
CA ASN A 551 -21.18 1.42 18.39
C ASN A 551 -22.07 2.21 19.37
N LYS A 552 -22.39 1.63 20.52
CA LYS A 552 -23.19 2.24 21.60
C LYS A 552 -22.37 2.45 22.88
N PHE A 553 -21.05 2.59 22.79
CA PHE A 553 -20.21 2.82 23.96
C PHE A 553 -20.57 4.14 24.64
N SER A 554 -20.51 4.16 25.97
CA SER A 554 -20.86 5.31 26.81
C SER A 554 -19.81 5.54 27.90
N GLY A 555 -20.00 6.57 28.74
CA GLY A 555 -19.04 6.94 29.78
C GLY A 555 -17.82 7.70 29.27
N SER A 556 -16.81 7.85 30.12
CA SER A 556 -15.62 8.68 29.87
C SER A 556 -14.45 7.89 29.28
N ILE A 557 -13.64 8.56 28.46
CA ILE A 557 -12.42 7.99 27.87
C ILE A 557 -11.15 8.22 28.73
N THR A 558 -11.29 8.67 29.98
CA THR A 558 -10.15 8.89 30.90
C THR A 558 -9.31 7.64 31.14
N LEU A 559 -9.90 6.45 31.02
CA LEU A 559 -9.16 5.18 31.09
C LEU A 559 -8.07 5.04 30.01
N LEU A 560 -8.17 5.74 28.88
CA LEU A 560 -7.11 5.69 27.87
C LEU A 560 -5.78 6.20 28.46
N CYS A 561 -5.83 7.01 29.52
CA CYS A 561 -4.65 7.46 30.25
C CYS A 561 -3.92 6.36 31.02
N THR A 562 -4.54 5.20 31.26
CA THR A 562 -3.86 4.07 31.92
C THR A 562 -3.04 3.23 30.94
N VAL A 563 -3.13 3.49 29.63
CA VAL A 563 -2.38 2.79 28.58
C VAL A 563 -0.99 3.42 28.45
N ALA A 564 -0.07 3.01 29.33
CA ALA A 564 1.20 3.69 29.56
C ALA A 564 2.29 3.47 28.47
N ASN A 565 2.15 2.46 27.60
CA ASN A 565 3.23 2.03 26.68
C ASN A 565 2.79 1.89 25.20
N SER A 566 1.72 2.55 24.79
CA SER A 566 1.19 2.42 23.43
C SER A 566 1.88 3.35 22.42
N TYR A 567 2.33 2.78 21.29
CA TYR A 567 2.69 3.50 20.08
C TYR A 567 1.44 3.80 19.24
N LEU A 568 0.44 4.45 19.84
CA LEU A 568 -0.86 4.66 19.19
C LEU A 568 -0.71 5.62 18.00
N VAL A 569 -0.99 5.13 16.80
CA VAL A 569 -0.93 5.88 15.53
C VAL A 569 -2.33 6.27 15.07
N TYR A 570 -3.34 5.45 15.37
CA TYR A 570 -4.73 5.64 14.95
C TYR A 570 -5.69 5.41 16.12
N LEU A 571 -6.56 6.38 16.36
CA LEU A 571 -7.66 6.27 17.32
C LEU A 571 -8.96 6.78 16.69
N ASP A 572 -9.93 5.89 16.54
CA ASP A 572 -11.29 6.24 16.12
C ASP A 572 -12.32 5.71 17.14
N LEU A 573 -12.99 6.63 17.81
CA LEU A 573 -14.09 6.38 18.74
C LEU A 573 -15.39 7.08 18.30
N SER A 574 -15.45 7.49 17.03
CA SER A 574 -16.57 8.26 16.49
C SER A 574 -17.90 7.49 16.54
N ASN A 575 -19.01 8.22 16.49
CA ASN A 575 -20.35 7.63 16.37
C ASN A 575 -20.66 6.66 17.52
N ASN A 576 -20.58 7.18 18.75
CA ASN A 576 -20.87 6.47 19.99
C ASN A 576 -21.65 7.41 20.94
N SER A 577 -21.87 7.00 22.18
CA SER A 577 -22.49 7.80 23.25
C SER A 577 -21.49 8.18 24.36
N LEU A 578 -20.20 8.32 24.01
CA LEU A 578 -19.13 8.67 24.95
C LEU A 578 -19.30 10.11 25.44
N SER A 579 -18.94 10.37 26.70
CA SER A 579 -19.22 11.62 27.38
C SER A 579 -18.11 12.02 28.37
N GLY A 580 -18.30 13.14 29.06
CA GLY A 580 -17.29 13.71 29.97
C GLY A 580 -16.24 14.54 29.25
N GLU A 581 -15.24 15.00 29.99
CA GLU A 581 -14.16 15.83 29.44
C GLU A 581 -13.10 14.99 28.72
N LEU A 582 -12.48 15.61 27.69
CA LEU A 582 -11.30 15.04 27.05
C LEU A 582 -10.12 15.05 28.05
N PRO A 583 -9.41 13.93 28.26
CA PRO A 583 -8.34 13.84 29.25
C PRO A 583 -7.10 14.67 28.89
N ASN A 584 -6.11 14.78 29.78
CA ASN A 584 -4.85 15.52 29.53
C ASN A 584 -3.64 14.64 29.18
N CYS A 585 -3.81 13.31 29.09
CA CYS A 585 -2.72 12.33 28.92
C CYS A 585 -2.20 12.16 27.48
N TRP A 586 -2.70 12.93 26.51
CA TRP A 586 -2.25 12.94 25.11
C TRP A 586 -0.74 13.03 24.85
N PRO A 587 0.11 13.62 25.73
CA PRO A 587 1.56 13.64 25.52
C PRO A 587 2.23 12.27 25.44
N GLN A 588 1.53 11.20 25.86
CA GLN A 588 2.02 9.83 25.74
C GLN A 588 1.95 9.30 24.30
N TRP A 589 1.06 9.82 23.43
CA TRP A 589 0.87 9.33 22.05
C TRP A 589 1.43 10.27 21.00
N LYS A 590 2.73 10.60 21.08
CA LYS A 590 3.39 11.49 20.11
C LYS A 590 3.36 10.95 18.66
N GLY A 591 3.17 9.64 18.51
CA GLY A 591 3.02 8.92 17.24
C GLY A 591 1.66 9.06 16.57
N LEU A 592 0.66 9.67 17.23
CA LEU A 592 -0.71 9.71 16.72
C LEU A 592 -0.81 10.53 15.44
N ILE A 593 -1.35 9.91 14.38
CA ILE A 593 -1.59 10.52 13.06
C ILE A 593 -3.08 10.84 12.91
N VAL A 594 -3.95 9.92 13.34
CA VAL A 594 -5.41 10.02 13.19
C VAL A 594 -6.07 10.06 14.57
N LEU A 595 -6.85 11.11 14.82
CA LEU A 595 -7.74 11.21 15.98
C LEU A 595 -9.15 11.54 15.53
N ASN A 596 -10.07 10.59 15.70
CA ASN A 596 -11.48 10.77 15.38
C ASN A 596 -12.38 10.48 16.59
N LEU A 597 -13.07 11.51 17.07
CA LEU A 597 -13.99 11.48 18.22
C LEU A 597 -15.35 12.12 17.88
N GLU A 598 -15.69 12.24 16.60
CA GLU A 598 -16.92 12.90 16.19
C GLU A 598 -18.19 12.17 16.66
N ASN A 599 -19.33 12.87 16.64
CA ASN A 599 -20.65 12.32 16.93
C ASN A 599 -20.67 11.57 18.27
N ASN A 600 -20.38 12.30 19.34
CA ASN A 600 -20.37 11.84 20.72
C ASN A 600 -20.95 12.95 21.63
N HIS A 601 -20.83 12.80 22.95
CA HIS A 601 -21.30 13.75 23.95
C HIS A 601 -20.16 14.37 24.76
N PHE A 602 -18.94 14.46 24.22
CA PHE A 602 -17.79 15.04 24.93
C PHE A 602 -18.04 16.51 25.29
N SER A 603 -17.66 16.89 26.51
CA SER A 603 -17.86 18.23 27.07
C SER A 603 -16.54 18.86 27.53
N GLY A 604 -16.61 20.07 28.09
CA GLY A 604 -15.42 20.77 28.56
C GLY A 604 -14.60 21.39 27.42
N LYS A 605 -13.34 21.72 27.71
CA LYS A 605 -12.45 22.40 26.75
C LYS A 605 -11.62 21.41 25.95
N ILE A 606 -11.22 21.80 24.74
CA ILE A 606 -10.16 21.08 24.02
C ILE A 606 -8.85 21.19 24.83
N PRO A 607 -8.25 20.06 25.26
CA PRO A 607 -7.08 20.06 26.14
C PRO A 607 -5.86 20.74 25.50
N LYS A 608 -5.13 21.54 26.28
CA LYS A 608 -3.86 22.13 25.84
C LYS A 608 -2.82 21.06 25.48
N SER A 609 -2.93 19.88 26.07
CA SER A 609 -2.07 18.74 25.81
C SER A 609 -2.13 18.25 24.37
N PHE A 610 -3.18 18.52 23.59
CA PHE A 610 -3.23 18.14 22.16
C PHE A 610 -2.03 18.71 21.37
N GLY A 611 -1.46 19.84 21.82
CA GLY A 611 -0.27 20.42 21.22
C GLY A 611 1.01 19.58 21.31
N SER A 612 1.01 18.45 22.01
CA SER A 612 2.12 17.47 22.01
C SER A 612 2.07 16.48 20.85
N LEU A 613 0.93 16.37 20.15
CA LEU A 613 0.70 15.41 19.06
C LEU A 613 1.34 15.92 17.76
N GLN A 614 2.67 15.98 17.69
CA GLN A 614 3.37 16.66 16.59
C GLN A 614 3.20 15.97 15.21
N LEU A 615 2.88 14.68 15.20
CA LEU A 615 2.66 13.89 13.98
C LEU A 615 1.19 13.84 13.55
N ILE A 616 0.26 14.45 14.31
CA ILE A 616 -1.16 14.42 13.97
C ILE A 616 -1.42 15.12 12.64
N GLN A 617 -2.15 14.43 11.77
CA GLN A 617 -2.52 14.93 10.45
C GLN A 617 -4.02 15.24 10.39
N THR A 618 -4.84 14.44 11.07
CA THR A 618 -6.30 14.61 11.06
C THR A 618 -6.87 14.63 12.47
N LEU A 619 -7.77 15.61 12.70
CA LEU A 619 -8.46 15.85 13.96
C LEU A 619 -9.95 16.06 13.69
N HIS A 620 -10.76 15.07 14.07
CA HIS A 620 -12.23 15.10 13.98
C HIS A 620 -12.85 15.15 15.36
N LEU A 621 -13.52 16.26 15.70
CA LEU A 621 -14.26 16.47 16.95
C LEU A 621 -15.71 16.93 16.71
N ARG A 622 -16.21 16.80 15.47
CA ARG A 622 -17.53 17.27 15.07
C ARG A 622 -18.64 16.74 15.96
N ASN A 623 -19.70 17.53 16.14
CA ASN A 623 -20.95 17.13 16.79
C ASN A 623 -20.69 16.56 18.20
N ASN A 624 -20.18 17.43 19.05
CA ASN A 624 -19.94 17.20 20.47
C ASN A 624 -20.43 18.43 21.27
N ASN A 625 -20.25 18.42 22.59
CA ASN A 625 -20.62 19.51 23.48
C ASN A 625 -19.40 20.35 23.94
N LEU A 626 -18.34 20.43 23.13
CA LEU A 626 -17.11 21.11 23.49
C LEU A 626 -17.30 22.64 23.58
N ILE A 627 -16.65 23.26 24.57
CA ILE A 627 -16.70 24.69 24.87
C ILE A 627 -15.30 25.30 24.95
N GLY A 628 -15.23 26.63 25.08
CA GLY A 628 -13.97 27.35 25.24
C GLY A 628 -13.37 27.81 23.91
N GLU A 629 -12.20 28.43 24.01
CA GLU A 629 -11.41 28.88 22.86
C GLU A 629 -10.47 27.76 22.36
N LEU A 630 -10.03 27.87 21.10
CA LEU A 630 -9.04 26.95 20.55
C LEU A 630 -7.69 27.12 21.27
N PRO A 631 -7.11 26.03 21.84
CA PRO A 631 -5.88 26.12 22.61
C PRO A 631 -4.70 26.49 21.71
N SER A 632 -3.96 27.52 22.09
CA SER A 632 -2.80 28.02 21.34
C SER A 632 -1.65 27.02 21.19
N SER A 633 -1.67 25.92 21.94
CA SER A 633 -0.72 24.83 21.82
C SER A 633 -0.88 24.04 20.51
N LEU A 634 -2.05 24.05 19.87
CA LEU A 634 -2.29 23.38 18.57
C LEU A 634 -1.41 23.92 17.44
N LYS A 635 -0.90 25.15 17.56
CA LYS A 635 0.09 25.71 16.60
C LYS A 635 1.38 24.88 16.48
N LYS A 636 1.65 23.99 17.45
CA LYS A 636 2.79 23.06 17.42
C LYS A 636 2.54 21.84 16.52
N CYS A 637 1.30 21.53 16.17
CA CYS A 637 0.89 20.36 15.37
C CYS A 637 1.00 20.67 13.86
N LYS A 638 2.22 20.92 13.36
CA LYS A 638 2.46 21.40 11.99
C LYS A 638 2.08 20.41 10.87
N SER A 639 1.88 19.15 11.23
CA SER A 639 1.49 18.08 10.31
C SER A 639 -0.01 18.07 10.01
N LEU A 640 -0.82 18.85 10.74
CA LEU A 640 -2.26 18.93 10.54
C LEU A 640 -2.59 19.36 9.10
N SER A 641 -3.37 18.50 8.44
CA SER A 641 -3.98 18.71 7.14
C SER A 641 -5.49 18.76 7.21
N PHE A 642 -6.10 18.22 8.27
CA PHE A 642 -7.54 18.13 8.41
C PHE A 642 -8.00 18.48 9.83
N ILE A 643 -8.90 19.46 9.95
CA ILE A 643 -9.50 19.87 11.21
C ILE A 643 -11.02 20.01 11.00
N ASP A 644 -11.80 19.15 11.66
CA ASP A 644 -13.26 19.27 11.76
C ASP A 644 -13.68 19.42 13.23
N LEU A 645 -14.16 20.62 13.56
CA LEU A 645 -14.68 21.01 14.88
C LEU A 645 -16.15 21.43 14.80
N ALA A 646 -16.86 21.10 13.72
CA ALA A 646 -18.20 21.58 13.47
C ALA A 646 -19.21 21.13 14.54
N LYS A 647 -20.35 21.81 14.63
CA LYS A 647 -21.47 21.46 15.53
C LYS A 647 -21.02 21.31 16.99
N ASN A 648 -20.30 22.30 17.51
CA ASN A 648 -19.87 22.38 18.92
C ASN A 648 -20.32 23.72 19.53
N ARG A 649 -19.83 24.06 20.73
CA ARG A 649 -20.12 25.32 21.43
C ARG A 649 -18.85 26.15 21.66
N LEU A 650 -17.85 26.00 20.77
CA LEU A 650 -16.57 26.72 20.84
C LEU A 650 -16.79 28.21 20.57
N PHE A 651 -16.05 29.07 21.26
CA PHE A 651 -16.18 30.52 21.16
C PHE A 651 -14.82 31.22 21.09
N GLY A 652 -14.86 32.55 21.01
CA GLY A 652 -13.66 33.40 20.88
C GLY A 652 -13.38 33.72 19.43
N LYS A 653 -12.19 34.26 19.15
CA LYS A 653 -11.74 34.58 17.79
C LYS A 653 -11.11 33.36 17.13
N ILE A 654 -11.25 33.24 15.81
CA ILE A 654 -10.44 32.28 15.03
C ILE A 654 -8.97 32.71 15.14
N PRO A 655 -8.08 31.89 15.72
CA PRO A 655 -6.72 32.34 15.99
C PRO A 655 -5.87 32.52 14.71
N PRO A 656 -5.08 33.60 14.60
CA PRO A 656 -4.23 33.86 13.42
C PRO A 656 -3.19 32.76 13.14
N TRP A 657 -2.77 32.01 14.18
CA TRP A 657 -1.80 30.93 14.04
C TRP A 657 -2.30 29.76 13.18
N ILE A 658 -3.62 29.62 12.94
CA ILE A 658 -4.14 28.59 12.02
C ILE A 658 -3.53 28.81 10.64
N GLY A 659 -3.56 30.05 10.14
CA GLY A 659 -2.95 30.39 8.86
C GLY A 659 -1.42 30.39 8.91
N GLY A 660 -0.83 30.93 9.98
CA GLY A 660 0.62 31.11 10.07
C GLY A 660 1.44 29.89 10.46
N ASN A 661 0.85 28.87 11.07
CA ASN A 661 1.58 27.74 11.64
C ASN A 661 1.15 26.36 11.12
N LEU A 662 0.04 26.26 10.37
CA LEU A 662 -0.45 24.99 9.81
C LEU A 662 -0.37 24.97 8.27
N PRO A 663 0.84 24.89 7.68
CA PRO A 663 1.04 25.03 6.24
C PRO A 663 0.46 23.88 5.41
N ASN A 664 0.10 22.76 6.05
CA ASN A 664 -0.42 21.57 5.40
C ASN A 664 -1.95 21.49 5.38
N LEU A 665 -2.66 22.46 5.98
CA LEU A 665 -4.10 22.42 6.12
C LEU A 665 -4.82 22.42 4.77
N MET A 666 -5.64 21.40 4.55
CA MET A 666 -6.46 21.15 3.37
C MET A 666 -7.95 21.30 3.69
N VAL A 667 -8.37 20.94 4.90
CA VAL A 667 -9.76 21.10 5.35
C VAL A 667 -9.77 21.79 6.71
N LEU A 668 -10.56 22.85 6.80
CA LEU A 668 -10.89 23.54 8.04
C LEU A 668 -12.41 23.70 8.13
N ASN A 669 -13.04 22.90 8.98
CA ASN A 669 -14.47 22.99 9.27
C ASN A 669 -14.70 23.45 10.72
N LEU A 670 -15.24 24.66 10.87
CA LEU A 670 -15.62 25.28 12.15
C LEU A 670 -17.13 25.58 12.21
N ARG A 671 -17.92 24.98 11.31
CA ARG A 671 -19.34 25.27 11.15
C ARG A 671 -20.14 25.12 12.44
N SER A 672 -21.18 25.93 12.62
CA SER A 672 -22.13 25.79 13.73
C SER A 672 -21.43 25.79 15.10
N ASN A 673 -20.71 26.87 15.37
CA ASN A 673 -20.07 27.17 16.64
C ASN A 673 -20.45 28.60 17.09
N LYS A 674 -19.73 29.17 18.06
CA LYS A 674 -19.92 30.55 18.56
C LYS A 674 -18.68 31.42 18.33
N PHE A 675 -17.90 31.15 17.27
CA PHE A 675 -16.74 31.98 16.93
C PHE A 675 -17.18 33.39 16.54
N SER A 676 -16.34 34.38 16.86
CA SER A 676 -16.66 35.80 16.67
C SER A 676 -15.44 36.62 16.27
N GLY A 677 -15.64 37.90 15.95
CA GLY A 677 -14.58 38.77 15.44
C GLY A 677 -14.34 38.58 13.94
N SER A 678 -13.29 39.22 13.43
CA SER A 678 -12.96 39.20 12.00
C SER A 678 -12.17 37.97 11.58
N ILE A 679 -12.34 37.56 10.33
CA ILE A 679 -11.49 36.55 9.68
C ILE A 679 -10.09 37.17 9.50
N SER A 680 -9.08 36.56 10.12
CA SER A 680 -7.70 37.07 10.12
C SER A 680 -7.07 36.96 8.73
N LEU A 681 -6.25 37.94 8.31
CA LEU A 681 -5.55 37.91 7.02
C LEU A 681 -4.55 36.75 6.92
N GLU A 682 -4.04 36.26 8.04
CA GLU A 682 -3.14 35.12 8.14
C GLU A 682 -3.76 33.86 7.55
N ILE A 683 -5.10 33.73 7.54
CA ILE A 683 -5.78 32.57 6.93
C ILE A 683 -5.39 32.40 5.46
N CYS A 684 -5.09 33.50 4.76
CA CYS A 684 -4.63 33.51 3.37
C CYS A 684 -3.26 32.84 3.15
N GLN A 685 -2.54 32.47 4.22
CA GLN A 685 -1.29 31.72 4.12
C GLN A 685 -1.52 30.22 3.88
N LEU A 686 -2.77 29.73 4.00
CA LEU A 686 -3.15 28.33 3.78
C LEU A 686 -3.18 27.96 2.29
N LYS A 687 -2.01 27.83 1.67
CA LYS A 687 -1.88 27.55 0.22
C LYS A 687 -2.49 26.22 -0.22
N LYS A 688 -2.62 25.25 0.69
CA LYS A 688 -3.15 23.90 0.44
C LYS A 688 -4.64 23.73 0.75
N ILE A 689 -5.33 24.77 1.23
CA ILE A 689 -6.73 24.68 1.62
C ILE A 689 -7.61 24.34 0.41
N GLN A 690 -8.58 23.44 0.63
CA GLN A 690 -9.57 23.00 -0.35
C GLN A 690 -10.98 23.20 0.20
N ILE A 691 -11.19 22.99 1.50
CA ILE A 691 -12.49 23.23 2.14
C ILE A 691 -12.28 24.20 3.30
N LEU A 692 -12.94 25.35 3.22
CA LEU A 692 -13.02 26.33 4.30
C LEU A 692 -14.50 26.54 4.65
N ASP A 693 -14.93 25.98 5.77
CA ASP A 693 -16.30 26.11 6.26
C ASP A 693 -16.30 26.81 7.63
N LEU A 694 -16.72 28.07 7.64
CA LEU A 694 -16.88 28.90 8.84
C LEU A 694 -18.35 29.24 9.11
N SER A 695 -19.27 28.53 8.46
CA SER A 695 -20.69 28.88 8.44
C SER A 695 -21.37 28.73 9.81
N GLY A 696 -22.46 29.45 10.03
CA GLY A 696 -23.24 29.35 11.28
C GLY A 696 -22.42 29.75 12.52
N ASN A 697 -21.71 30.86 12.44
CA ASN A 697 -20.95 31.45 13.54
C ASN A 697 -21.39 32.92 13.75
N ASN A 698 -20.66 33.65 14.58
CA ASN A 698 -20.89 35.07 14.87
C ASN A 698 -19.75 35.95 14.31
N MET A 699 -19.18 35.56 13.16
CA MET A 699 -18.06 36.25 12.52
C MET A 699 -18.50 37.60 11.97
N SER A 700 -17.65 38.62 12.10
CA SER A 700 -17.95 40.02 11.73
C SER A 700 -16.84 40.61 10.86
N GLY A 701 -17.01 41.84 10.36
CA GLY A 701 -16.01 42.50 9.52
C GLY A 701 -16.02 41.98 8.08
N THR A 702 -14.98 42.28 7.32
CA THR A 702 -14.93 42.01 5.87
C THR A 702 -14.32 40.65 5.53
N ILE A 703 -14.71 40.09 4.37
CA ILE A 703 -14.03 38.94 3.79
C ILE A 703 -12.61 39.37 3.35
N PRO A 704 -11.54 38.61 3.69
CA PRO A 704 -10.17 38.94 3.28
C PRO A 704 -10.01 39.07 1.76
N ARG A 705 -9.31 40.10 1.28
CA ARG A 705 -9.02 40.27 -0.17
C ARG A 705 -7.91 39.35 -0.69
N CYS A 706 -7.26 38.60 0.18
CA CYS A 706 -6.13 37.73 -0.17
C CYS A 706 -6.52 36.28 -0.50
N LEU A 707 -7.79 36.01 -0.80
CA LEU A 707 -8.29 34.65 -1.07
C LEU A 707 -7.62 34.00 -2.28
N SER A 708 -7.14 34.78 -3.26
CA SER A 708 -6.37 34.28 -4.39
C SER A 708 -5.08 33.52 -4.00
N ASN A 709 -4.61 33.65 -2.75
CA ASN A 709 -3.50 32.87 -2.23
C ASN A 709 -3.85 31.40 -1.91
N PHE A 710 -5.13 30.99 -1.99
CA PHE A 710 -5.57 29.60 -1.86
C PHE A 710 -5.24 28.78 -3.12
N THR A 711 -3.95 28.62 -3.40
CA THR A 711 -3.46 28.05 -4.67
C THR A 711 -3.93 26.62 -4.96
N ALA A 712 -4.33 25.84 -3.96
CA ALA A 712 -4.91 24.51 -4.18
C ALA A 712 -6.32 24.58 -4.80
N MET A 713 -7.06 25.67 -4.60
CA MET A 713 -8.36 25.92 -5.22
C MET A 713 -8.23 26.49 -6.66
N THR A 714 -7.01 26.72 -7.16
CA THR A 714 -6.78 27.21 -8.54
C THR A 714 -6.32 26.13 -9.53
N LYS A 715 -5.96 24.93 -9.06
CA LYS A 715 -5.41 23.82 -9.88
C LYS A 715 -6.13 22.51 -9.63
N LYS A 716 -6.35 21.68 -10.65
CA LYS A 716 -6.91 20.31 -10.50
C LYS A 716 -6.09 19.50 -9.50
N GLY A 717 -6.78 18.93 -8.51
CA GLY A 717 -6.20 18.21 -7.38
C GLY A 717 -6.23 16.69 -7.55
N SER A 718 -5.72 15.97 -6.54
CA SER A 718 -5.86 14.51 -6.44
C SER A 718 -7.31 14.12 -6.08
N LEU A 719 -7.77 12.92 -6.47
CA LEU A 719 -9.12 12.45 -6.17
C LEU A 719 -9.43 12.30 -4.68
N THR A 720 -8.42 11.98 -3.86
CA THR A 720 -8.57 11.60 -2.45
C THR A 720 -7.58 12.32 -1.55
N ILE A 721 -7.99 12.59 -0.31
CA ILE A 721 -7.10 12.97 0.79
C ILE A 721 -6.80 11.70 1.59
N THR A 722 -5.55 11.22 1.53
CA THR A 722 -5.11 9.95 2.13
C THR A 722 -3.94 10.19 3.08
N HIS A 723 -4.04 9.65 4.29
CA HIS A 723 -3.01 9.70 5.32
C HIS A 723 -2.34 8.35 5.47
N ASN A 724 -1.02 8.30 5.25
CA ASN A 724 -0.25 7.08 5.44
C ASN A 724 0.02 6.88 6.93
N CYS A 725 -0.53 5.82 7.49
CA CYS A 725 -0.29 5.34 8.83
C CYS A 725 0.63 4.12 8.71
N SER A 726 1.95 4.35 8.61
CA SER A 726 2.94 3.28 8.62
C SER A 726 3.66 3.23 9.96
N LEU A 727 3.82 2.01 10.49
CA LEU A 727 4.80 1.71 11.53
C LEU A 727 6.08 1.25 10.85
N ASN A 728 7.23 1.85 11.20
CA ASN A 728 8.56 1.50 10.66
C ASN A 728 9.07 0.09 11.04
N ASN A 729 8.19 -0.84 11.44
CA ASN A 729 8.60 -2.19 11.83
C ASN A 729 8.31 -3.16 10.67
N HIS A 730 9.30 -4.01 10.36
CA HIS A 730 9.46 -4.95 9.25
C HIS A 730 8.35 -6.01 9.01
N VAL A 731 7.09 -5.75 9.31
CA VAL A 731 5.99 -6.67 9.06
C VAL A 731 5.16 -6.14 7.89
N SER A 732 5.09 -6.93 6.81
CA SER A 732 4.38 -6.68 5.54
C SER A 732 2.90 -6.27 5.66
N TYR A 733 2.35 -6.19 6.88
CA TYR A 733 0.98 -5.85 7.20
C TYR A 733 0.85 -4.49 7.94
N GLY A 734 1.93 -3.70 8.08
CA GLY A 734 1.95 -2.45 8.87
C GLY A 734 1.64 -1.16 8.10
N HIS A 735 1.31 -1.22 6.81
CA HIS A 735 0.99 -0.06 5.97
C HIS A 735 -0.52 0.08 5.77
N TRP A 736 -1.10 1.12 6.37
CA TRP A 736 -2.52 1.43 6.24
C TRP A 736 -2.67 2.87 5.76
N SER A 737 -3.71 3.15 4.97
CA SER A 737 -4.07 4.52 4.62
C SER A 737 -5.43 4.85 5.20
N TYR A 738 -5.53 5.96 5.92
CA TYR A 738 -6.80 6.54 6.33
C TYR A 738 -7.26 7.53 5.26
N VAL A 739 -8.52 7.41 4.84
CA VAL A 739 -9.17 8.34 3.93
C VAL A 739 -10.14 9.16 4.76
N ASP A 740 -9.89 10.46 4.87
CA ASP A 740 -10.81 11.37 5.57
C ASP A 740 -12.20 11.33 4.95
N ARG A 741 -13.18 11.62 5.79
CA ARG A 741 -14.58 11.77 5.42
C ARG A 741 -15.02 13.13 5.91
N GLU A 742 -15.74 13.87 5.06
CA GLU A 742 -16.26 15.19 5.43
C GLU A 742 -17.74 15.31 5.08
N LEU A 743 -18.51 15.97 5.94
CA LEU A 743 -19.90 16.34 5.67
C LEU A 743 -19.94 17.78 5.19
N VAL A 744 -19.98 17.94 3.86
CA VAL A 744 -20.08 19.25 3.23
C VAL A 744 -21.55 19.58 3.02
N GLN A 745 -21.94 20.80 3.38
CA GLN A 745 -23.26 21.30 3.04
C GLN A 745 -23.30 21.61 1.54
N TRP A 746 -24.13 20.87 0.82
CA TRP A 746 -24.27 20.91 -0.62
C TRP A 746 -25.75 21.01 -0.96
N LYS A 747 -26.15 21.99 -1.78
CA LYS A 747 -27.55 22.12 -2.27
C LYS A 747 -28.60 22.08 -1.15
N GLY A 748 -28.31 22.72 -0.01
CA GLY A 748 -29.19 22.75 1.15
C GLY A 748 -29.30 21.44 1.95
N ARG A 749 -28.47 20.43 1.67
CA ARG A 749 -28.39 19.15 2.41
C ARG A 749 -26.94 18.84 2.78
N GLU A 750 -26.71 17.94 3.73
CA GLU A 750 -25.36 17.45 4.04
C GLU A 750 -25.03 16.25 3.17
N PHE A 751 -23.86 16.26 2.53
CA PHE A 751 -23.36 15.14 1.74
C PHE A 751 -22.01 14.67 2.29
N GLU A 752 -21.88 13.35 2.42
CA GLU A 752 -20.64 12.71 2.85
C GLU A 752 -19.72 12.49 1.65
N TYR A 753 -18.52 13.05 1.73
CA TYR A 753 -17.45 12.83 0.74
C TYR A 753 -16.30 12.06 1.37
N LYS A 754 -15.91 10.95 0.75
CA LYS A 754 -14.76 10.11 1.15
C LYS A 754 -13.78 9.93 0.00
N ASN A 755 -14.13 9.10 -0.98
CA ASN A 755 -13.25 8.74 -2.09
C ASN A 755 -13.07 9.84 -3.14
N THR A 756 -13.91 10.87 -3.11
CA THR A 756 -13.91 12.01 -4.02
C THR A 756 -13.60 13.33 -3.31
N LEU A 757 -13.25 13.26 -2.02
CA LEU A 757 -13.06 14.43 -1.16
C LEU A 757 -11.98 15.39 -1.70
N GLY A 758 -10.93 14.88 -2.34
CA GLY A 758 -9.87 15.73 -2.92
C GLY A 758 -10.29 16.53 -4.15
N LEU A 759 -11.47 16.25 -4.71
CA LEU A 759 -12.09 17.06 -5.77
C LEU A 759 -12.95 18.20 -5.21
N VAL A 760 -13.36 18.13 -3.95
CA VAL A 760 -14.29 19.10 -3.37
C VAL A 760 -13.51 20.36 -2.98
N LYS A 761 -13.79 21.46 -3.67
CA LYS A 761 -13.24 22.78 -3.35
C LYS A 761 -14.38 23.71 -2.99
N SER A 762 -14.46 24.07 -1.71
CA SER A 762 -15.62 24.74 -1.14
C SER A 762 -15.21 25.86 -0.20
N ILE A 763 -15.89 26.99 -0.32
CA ILE A 763 -15.84 28.07 0.67
C ILE A 763 -17.27 28.32 1.14
N ASP A 764 -17.54 28.07 2.41
CA ASP A 764 -18.82 28.39 3.06
C ASP A 764 -18.58 29.34 4.24
N LEU A 765 -19.07 30.57 4.09
CA LEU A 765 -19.06 31.60 5.13
C LEU A 765 -20.49 32.02 5.53
N SER A 766 -21.49 31.22 5.15
CA SER A 766 -22.89 31.57 5.33
C SER A 766 -23.31 31.69 6.79
N SER A 767 -24.44 32.35 7.04
CA SER A 767 -25.02 32.50 8.39
C SER A 767 -24.03 33.09 9.40
N ASN A 768 -23.51 34.27 9.08
CA ASN A 768 -22.59 35.05 9.90
C ASN A 768 -23.03 36.54 9.92
N LYS A 769 -22.17 37.44 10.41
CA LYS A 769 -22.38 38.90 10.43
C LYS A 769 -21.33 39.63 9.58
N LEU A 770 -20.89 39.01 8.50
CA LEU A 770 -19.88 39.59 7.61
C LEU A 770 -20.46 40.81 6.88
N THR A 771 -19.63 41.82 6.65
CA THR A 771 -20.00 43.12 6.07
C THR A 771 -19.05 43.49 4.93
N GLY A 772 -19.38 44.54 4.17
CA GLY A 772 -18.53 45.02 3.08
C GLY A 772 -18.71 44.18 1.82
N GLU A 773 -17.84 44.41 0.83
CA GLU A 773 -17.98 43.84 -0.51
C GLU A 773 -17.43 42.42 -0.63
N ILE A 774 -17.96 41.66 -1.59
CA ILE A 774 -17.37 40.38 -2.03
C ILE A 774 -16.04 40.69 -2.72
N PRO A 775 -14.89 40.18 -2.23
CA PRO A 775 -13.61 40.42 -2.86
C PRO A 775 -13.55 39.83 -4.28
N LYS A 776 -13.09 40.63 -5.24
CA LYS A 776 -12.90 40.18 -6.63
C LYS A 776 -11.92 39.01 -6.74
N GLU A 777 -10.98 38.91 -5.80
CA GLU A 777 -9.96 37.86 -5.73
C GLU A 777 -10.54 36.45 -5.50
N VAL A 778 -11.82 36.34 -5.11
CA VAL A 778 -12.56 35.06 -5.12
C VAL A 778 -12.64 34.47 -6.53
N THR A 779 -12.71 35.32 -7.56
CA THR A 779 -12.82 34.90 -8.96
C THR A 779 -11.54 34.28 -9.52
N ASP A 780 -10.41 34.41 -8.81
CA ASP A 780 -9.14 33.76 -9.15
C ASP A 780 -9.12 32.26 -8.79
N LEU A 781 -10.11 31.77 -8.04
CA LEU A 781 -10.19 30.38 -7.56
C LEU A 781 -10.85 29.47 -8.62
N LEU A 782 -10.21 29.35 -9.79
CA LEU A 782 -10.79 28.76 -11.01
C LEU A 782 -11.38 27.34 -10.87
N GLU A 783 -10.91 26.58 -9.89
CA GLU A 783 -11.37 25.21 -9.64
C GLU A 783 -12.33 25.12 -8.44
N LEU A 784 -12.81 26.25 -7.92
CA LEU A 784 -13.83 26.28 -6.87
C LEU A 784 -15.12 25.64 -7.38
N VAL A 785 -15.70 24.76 -6.57
CA VAL A 785 -16.90 23.98 -6.90
C VAL A 785 -18.12 24.49 -6.14
N SER A 786 -17.95 24.97 -4.91
CA SER A 786 -19.04 25.55 -4.12
C SER A 786 -18.62 26.86 -3.45
N LEU A 787 -19.49 27.86 -3.56
CA LEU A 787 -19.35 29.16 -2.91
C LEU A 787 -20.66 29.55 -2.24
N ASN A 788 -20.64 29.66 -0.91
CA ASN A 788 -21.80 30.01 -0.12
C ASN A 788 -21.50 31.15 0.85
N PHE A 789 -22.04 32.33 0.56
CA PHE A 789 -21.93 33.54 1.39
C PHE A 789 -23.29 34.03 1.92
N SER A 790 -24.31 33.19 1.85
CA SER A 790 -25.68 33.59 2.20
C SER A 790 -25.85 33.97 3.66
N ARG A 791 -26.93 34.70 3.96
CA ARG A 791 -27.30 35.10 5.34
C ARG A 791 -26.16 35.87 6.04
N ASN A 792 -25.73 36.95 5.41
CA ASN A 792 -24.73 37.90 5.93
C ASN A 792 -25.22 39.35 5.69
N ASN A 793 -24.37 40.34 5.96
CA ASN A 793 -24.60 41.77 5.70
C ASN A 793 -23.68 42.29 4.57
N LEU A 794 -23.39 41.47 3.56
CA LEU A 794 -22.51 41.86 2.46
C LEU A 794 -23.18 42.92 1.58
N THR A 795 -22.40 43.90 1.14
CA THR A 795 -22.82 45.05 0.34
C THR A 795 -22.07 45.11 -0.98
N GLY A 796 -22.32 46.11 -1.82
CA GLY A 796 -21.60 46.32 -3.08
C GLY A 796 -22.03 45.36 -4.18
N LEU A 797 -21.20 45.26 -5.22
CA LEU A 797 -21.52 44.54 -6.46
C LEU A 797 -21.07 43.08 -6.38
N ILE A 798 -21.76 42.20 -7.12
CA ILE A 798 -21.24 40.88 -7.47
C ILE A 798 -20.06 41.08 -8.44
N PRO A 799 -18.87 40.48 -8.23
CA PRO A 799 -17.72 40.67 -9.11
C PRO A 799 -18.04 40.35 -10.58
N THR A 800 -17.70 41.27 -11.48
CA THR A 800 -18.01 41.13 -12.92
C THR A 800 -17.26 39.98 -13.59
N THR A 801 -16.20 39.46 -12.97
CA THR A 801 -15.40 38.31 -13.44
C THR A 801 -15.87 36.96 -12.88
N ILE A 802 -17.01 36.88 -12.18
CA ILE A 802 -17.50 35.63 -11.57
C ILE A 802 -17.64 34.48 -12.58
N GLY A 803 -17.94 34.80 -13.85
CA GLY A 803 -18.00 33.84 -14.95
C GLY A 803 -16.74 33.01 -15.21
N GLN A 804 -15.58 33.40 -14.67
CA GLN A 804 -14.32 32.66 -14.79
C GLN A 804 -14.33 31.34 -13.99
N LEU A 805 -15.21 31.20 -13.00
CA LEU A 805 -15.32 30.02 -12.15
C LEU A 805 -16.04 28.87 -12.87
N LYS A 806 -15.45 28.33 -13.94
CA LYS A 806 -16.06 27.27 -14.78
C LYS A 806 -16.30 25.94 -14.04
N SER A 807 -15.68 25.75 -12.88
CA SER A 807 -15.89 24.55 -12.05
C SER A 807 -17.05 24.68 -11.06
N LEU A 808 -17.64 25.87 -10.93
CA LEU A 808 -18.64 26.18 -9.91
C LEU A 808 -19.96 25.45 -10.18
N ASP A 809 -20.39 24.64 -9.22
CA ASP A 809 -21.65 23.88 -9.21
C ASP A 809 -22.71 24.55 -8.33
N VAL A 810 -22.28 25.17 -7.23
CA VAL A 810 -23.16 25.79 -6.23
C VAL A 810 -22.74 27.24 -5.96
N LEU A 811 -23.67 28.18 -6.13
CA LEU A 811 -23.53 29.59 -5.76
C LEU A 811 -24.73 30.05 -4.94
N ASP A 812 -24.52 30.38 -3.67
CA ASP A 812 -25.55 30.96 -2.81
C ASP A 812 -25.06 32.28 -2.19
N LEU A 813 -25.69 33.38 -2.62
CA LEU A 813 -25.45 34.75 -2.15
C LEU A 813 -26.71 35.34 -1.50
N SER A 814 -27.72 34.51 -1.23
CA SER A 814 -29.03 34.95 -0.75
C SER A 814 -28.97 35.63 0.63
N GLN A 815 -29.99 36.44 0.95
CA GLN A 815 -30.11 37.12 2.24
C GLN A 815 -28.87 37.95 2.60
N ASN A 816 -28.56 38.92 1.73
CA ASN A 816 -27.49 39.91 1.89
C ASN A 816 -28.01 41.31 1.50
N GLN A 817 -27.12 42.28 1.36
CA GLN A 817 -27.42 43.66 0.95
C GLN A 817 -26.71 44.02 -0.36
N LEU A 818 -26.52 43.03 -1.26
CA LEU A 818 -25.84 43.23 -2.53
C LEU A 818 -26.65 44.15 -3.45
N ILE A 819 -25.97 44.99 -4.21
CA ILE A 819 -26.56 46.01 -5.09
C ILE A 819 -26.08 45.84 -6.52
N GLY A 820 -26.68 46.59 -7.44
CA GLY A 820 -26.30 46.63 -8.85
C GLY A 820 -26.85 45.45 -9.66
N GLU A 821 -26.38 45.33 -10.89
CA GLU A 821 -26.86 44.32 -11.84
C GLU A 821 -26.22 42.95 -11.57
N ILE A 822 -26.94 41.88 -11.92
CA ILE A 822 -26.35 40.54 -12.00
C ILE A 822 -25.37 40.55 -13.18
N PRO A 823 -24.06 40.26 -12.97
CA PRO A 823 -23.08 40.32 -14.05
C PRO A 823 -23.43 39.37 -15.20
N SER A 824 -23.34 39.86 -16.44
CA SER A 824 -23.58 39.02 -17.62
C SER A 824 -22.64 37.82 -17.70
N SER A 825 -21.41 37.93 -17.19
CA SER A 825 -20.45 36.82 -17.14
C SER A 825 -20.94 35.63 -16.32
N LEU A 826 -21.88 35.81 -15.38
CA LEU A 826 -22.47 34.69 -14.63
C LEU A 826 -23.17 33.69 -15.57
N SER A 827 -23.68 34.14 -16.71
CA SER A 827 -24.28 33.29 -17.74
C SER A 827 -23.29 32.34 -18.42
N GLU A 828 -21.98 32.59 -18.29
CA GLU A 828 -20.93 31.76 -18.88
C GLU A 828 -20.53 30.55 -18.00
N ILE A 829 -21.09 30.42 -16.78
CA ILE A 829 -20.87 29.25 -15.93
C ILE A 829 -21.88 28.18 -16.33
N ASP A 830 -21.40 27.13 -16.99
CA ASP A 830 -22.20 26.06 -17.61
C ASP A 830 -22.35 24.82 -16.72
N ARG A 831 -21.70 24.78 -15.55
CA ARG A 831 -21.80 23.67 -14.58
C ARG A 831 -22.71 23.98 -13.40
N LEU A 832 -23.30 25.16 -13.34
CA LEU A 832 -24.05 25.63 -12.18
C LEU A 832 -25.35 24.83 -12.06
N SER A 833 -25.50 24.06 -10.98
CA SER A 833 -26.73 23.32 -10.71
C SER A 833 -27.53 23.89 -9.55
N THR A 834 -26.98 24.83 -8.78
CA THR A 834 -27.68 25.54 -7.72
C THR A 834 -27.26 27.00 -7.69
N LEU A 835 -28.26 27.87 -7.77
CA LEU A 835 -28.13 29.31 -7.68
C LEU A 835 -29.19 29.86 -6.73
N ASP A 836 -28.78 30.71 -5.79
CA ASP A 836 -29.70 31.52 -4.99
C ASP A 836 -29.13 32.93 -4.77
N LEU A 837 -29.82 33.92 -5.32
CA LEU A 837 -29.53 35.35 -5.22
C LEU A 837 -30.67 36.11 -4.51
N SER A 838 -31.60 35.37 -3.91
CA SER A 838 -32.82 35.93 -3.34
C SER A 838 -32.54 36.84 -2.15
N ASN A 839 -33.47 37.75 -1.86
CA ASN A 839 -33.42 38.65 -0.71
C ASN A 839 -32.14 39.49 -0.66
N ASN A 840 -31.92 40.27 -1.72
CA ASN A 840 -30.86 41.26 -1.87
C ASN A 840 -31.46 42.59 -2.39
N ASN A 841 -30.62 43.53 -2.83
CA ASN A 841 -31.04 44.77 -3.47
C ASN A 841 -30.52 44.87 -4.93
N LEU A 842 -30.50 43.73 -5.63
CA LEU A 842 -30.07 43.64 -7.02
C LEU A 842 -31.08 44.31 -7.96
N SER A 843 -30.58 44.88 -9.05
CA SER A 843 -31.33 45.68 -10.02
C SER A 843 -31.10 45.22 -11.46
N GLY A 844 -31.90 45.75 -12.39
CA GLY A 844 -31.69 45.52 -13.83
C GLY A 844 -32.29 44.21 -14.34
N LYS A 845 -31.95 43.86 -15.59
CA LYS A 845 -32.46 42.68 -16.28
C LYS A 845 -31.63 41.45 -15.94
N ILE A 846 -32.28 40.33 -15.61
CA ILE A 846 -31.57 39.05 -15.43
C ILE A 846 -30.86 38.67 -16.75
N PRO A 847 -29.53 38.44 -16.75
CA PRO A 847 -28.80 38.06 -17.96
C PRO A 847 -29.35 36.77 -18.59
N ARG A 848 -29.40 36.74 -19.93
CA ARG A 848 -29.74 35.52 -20.68
C ARG A 848 -28.52 34.62 -20.77
N GLY A 849 -28.71 33.34 -20.45
CA GLY A 849 -27.70 32.31 -20.51
C GLY A 849 -28.31 30.93 -20.72
N THR A 850 -27.47 29.92 -20.86
CA THR A 850 -27.93 28.53 -21.03
C THR A 850 -28.59 27.95 -19.78
N GLN A 851 -28.21 28.43 -18.58
CA GLN A 851 -28.70 27.90 -17.29
C GLN A 851 -29.48 28.91 -16.42
N LEU A 852 -29.22 30.22 -16.51
CA LEU A 852 -29.86 31.18 -15.59
C LEU A 852 -31.40 31.19 -15.71
N GLN A 853 -31.94 30.91 -16.90
CA GLN A 853 -33.38 30.84 -17.12
C GLN A 853 -34.02 29.51 -16.68
N SER A 854 -33.23 28.48 -16.37
CA SER A 854 -33.76 27.18 -15.91
C SER A 854 -34.01 27.13 -14.40
N PHE A 855 -33.41 28.06 -13.63
CA PHE A 855 -33.65 28.16 -12.20
C PHE A 855 -35.04 28.73 -11.88
N ASN A 856 -35.57 28.33 -10.73
CA ASN A 856 -36.88 28.81 -10.27
C ASN A 856 -36.82 30.33 -9.97
N ALA A 857 -37.93 31.04 -10.20
CA ALA A 857 -38.11 32.44 -9.81
C ALA A 857 -37.70 32.71 -8.35
N SER A 858 -37.91 31.75 -7.44
CA SER A 858 -37.52 31.85 -6.03
C SER A 858 -36.03 32.18 -5.82
N ALA A 859 -35.14 31.77 -6.73
CA ALA A 859 -33.71 32.08 -6.67
C ALA A 859 -33.40 33.57 -6.87
N TYR A 860 -34.37 34.37 -7.34
CA TYR A 860 -34.21 35.79 -7.65
C TYR A 860 -35.17 36.69 -6.87
N GLU A 861 -36.10 36.10 -6.12
CA GLU A 861 -37.13 36.82 -5.37
C GLU A 861 -36.55 37.70 -4.26
N GLY A 862 -37.35 38.66 -3.77
CA GLY A 862 -36.89 39.59 -2.73
C GLY A 862 -35.90 40.65 -3.21
N ASN A 863 -35.70 40.81 -4.52
CA ASN A 863 -34.93 41.90 -5.15
C ASN A 863 -35.88 42.93 -5.80
N PRO A 864 -36.13 44.11 -5.18
CA PRO A 864 -37.24 44.99 -5.58
C PRO A 864 -37.13 45.59 -6.98
N THR A 865 -35.94 45.77 -7.51
CA THR A 865 -35.67 46.46 -8.80
C THR A 865 -35.20 45.52 -9.90
N LEU A 866 -35.03 44.23 -9.62
CA LEU A 866 -34.71 43.20 -10.60
C LEU A 866 -35.92 42.87 -11.49
N CYS A 867 -35.70 42.51 -12.75
CA CYS A 867 -36.75 42.18 -13.73
C CYS A 867 -36.24 41.19 -14.81
N GLY A 868 -37.16 40.59 -15.58
CA GLY A 868 -36.86 39.61 -16.62
C GLY A 868 -36.94 38.16 -16.14
N LEU A 869 -37.13 37.23 -17.09
CA LEU A 869 -37.27 35.80 -16.79
C LEU A 869 -36.03 35.27 -16.05
N PRO A 870 -36.19 34.46 -14.99
CA PRO A 870 -37.43 33.76 -14.57
C PRO A 870 -38.48 34.56 -13.79
N LEU A 871 -38.20 35.82 -13.40
CA LEU A 871 -39.21 36.66 -12.77
C LEU A 871 -40.25 37.13 -13.81
N LEU A 872 -41.54 37.01 -13.50
CA LEU A 872 -42.62 37.50 -14.37
C LEU A 872 -42.71 39.04 -14.44
N LYS A 873 -41.86 39.74 -13.69
CA LYS A 873 -41.77 41.19 -13.67
C LYS A 873 -41.05 41.68 -14.94
N LYS A 874 -41.80 42.37 -15.82
CA LYS A 874 -41.28 42.94 -17.07
C LYS A 874 -40.33 44.12 -16.83
N CYS A 875 -39.29 44.24 -17.66
CA CYS A 875 -38.35 45.36 -17.60
C CYS A 875 -38.91 46.61 -18.30
N LEU A 876 -38.48 47.81 -17.88
CA LEU A 876 -38.97 49.08 -18.45
C LEU A 876 -38.59 49.26 -19.93
N GLU A 877 -37.48 48.67 -20.37
CA GLU A 877 -37.06 48.65 -21.78
C GLU A 877 -38.04 47.89 -22.68
N ASP A 878 -38.76 46.90 -22.14
CA ASP A 878 -39.79 46.14 -22.88
C ASP A 878 -41.12 46.93 -23.01
N ARG A 879 -41.19 48.18 -22.53
CA ARG A 879 -42.34 49.10 -22.70
C ARG A 879 -42.11 50.21 -23.73
N ALA A 880 -40.89 50.40 -24.22
CA ALA A 880 -40.55 51.51 -25.11
C ALA A 880 -40.78 51.21 -26.61
N GLU A 881 -40.97 49.94 -26.98
CA GLU A 881 -41.40 49.55 -28.32
C GLU A 881 -42.86 49.07 -28.31
N GLY A 882 -43.76 50.00 -28.60
CA GLY A 882 -45.02 49.71 -29.30
C GLY A 882 -46.29 49.52 -28.45
N ALA A 883 -47.11 50.56 -28.36
CA ALA A 883 -48.56 50.50 -28.59
C ALA A 883 -49.16 51.94 -28.59
N PRO A 884 -50.29 52.23 -29.26
CA PRO A 884 -51.22 51.32 -29.94
C PRO A 884 -51.74 51.81 -31.33
N ASN A 885 -52.27 50.88 -32.13
CA ASN A 885 -53.66 51.00 -32.57
C ASN A 885 -54.25 49.64 -32.95
N ALA A 886 -55.45 49.41 -32.44
CA ALA A 886 -56.22 48.19 -32.54
C ALA A 886 -56.77 47.99 -33.96
N SER A 887 -56.71 46.76 -34.48
CA SER A 887 -57.87 45.86 -34.59
C SER A 887 -57.66 44.76 -35.64
N SER A 888 -57.97 43.55 -35.20
CA SER A 888 -58.42 42.38 -35.97
C SER A 888 -57.41 41.55 -36.78
N TYR A 889 -57.54 40.24 -36.56
CA TYR A 889 -57.11 39.07 -37.34
C TYR A 889 -55.76 38.40 -37.04
N GLU A 890 -55.91 37.26 -36.34
CA GLU A 890 -55.27 35.96 -36.56
C GLU A 890 -53.73 35.89 -36.51
N ASP A 891 -53.20 35.65 -35.30
CA ASP A 891 -51.87 35.08 -35.15
C ASP A 891 -51.87 33.59 -35.51
N ASN A 892 -51.58 33.34 -36.78
CA ASN A 892 -50.91 32.14 -37.23
C ASN A 892 -49.61 31.97 -36.43
N ILE A 893 -49.50 30.85 -35.73
CA ILE A 893 -48.25 30.36 -35.17
C ILE A 893 -47.31 30.08 -36.34
N GLN A 894 -46.43 31.03 -36.65
CA GLN A 894 -45.25 30.75 -37.46
C GLN A 894 -44.27 29.98 -36.57
N GLN A 895 -44.34 28.66 -36.68
CA GLN A 895 -43.29 27.75 -36.25
C GLN A 895 -41.98 28.21 -36.88
N ASP A 896 -41.05 28.65 -36.03
CA ASP A 896 -39.66 28.82 -36.44
C ASP A 896 -39.11 27.40 -36.71
N GLY A 897 -38.91 27.09 -37.99
CA GLY A 897 -38.67 25.75 -38.52
C GLY A 897 -37.33 25.12 -38.14
N ASN A 898 -36.66 25.61 -37.10
CA ASN A 898 -35.37 25.11 -36.63
C ASN A 898 -35.46 24.22 -35.38
N ASP A 899 -36.50 24.39 -34.55
CA ASP A 899 -36.68 23.56 -33.35
C ASP A 899 -37.10 22.13 -33.69
N MET A 900 -37.91 21.95 -34.75
CA MET A 900 -38.31 20.61 -35.21
C MET A 900 -37.12 19.77 -35.65
N TRP A 901 -36.14 20.35 -36.36
CA TRP A 901 -34.95 19.61 -36.78
C TRP A 901 -34.02 19.28 -35.60
N PHE A 902 -33.98 20.12 -34.56
CA PHE A 902 -33.25 19.82 -33.33
C PHE A 902 -33.87 18.63 -32.57
N TYR A 903 -35.19 18.63 -32.36
CA TYR A 903 -35.89 17.51 -31.71
C TYR A 903 -35.86 16.24 -32.56
N VAL A 904 -35.98 16.35 -33.89
CA VAL A 904 -35.84 15.22 -34.83
C VAL A 904 -34.40 14.67 -34.78
N SER A 905 -33.38 15.52 -34.66
CA SER A 905 -31.98 15.08 -34.54
C SER A 905 -31.69 14.39 -33.21
N ILE A 906 -32.25 14.88 -32.10
CA ILE A 906 -32.16 14.21 -30.79
C ILE A 906 -32.90 12.87 -30.84
N ALA A 907 -34.10 12.82 -31.41
CA ALA A 907 -34.86 11.58 -31.54
C ALA A 907 -34.15 10.56 -32.43
N LEU A 908 -33.64 10.97 -33.59
CA LEU A 908 -32.87 10.10 -34.49
C LEU A 908 -31.55 9.66 -33.85
N GLY A 909 -30.84 10.56 -33.16
CA GLY A 909 -29.61 10.23 -32.42
C GLY A 909 -29.86 9.25 -31.28
N PHE A 910 -30.95 9.40 -30.54
CA PHE A 910 -31.38 8.45 -29.52
C PHE A 910 -31.75 7.10 -30.14
N ILE A 911 -32.51 7.08 -31.25
CA ILE A 911 -32.89 5.85 -31.96
C ILE A 911 -31.62 5.13 -32.47
N VAL A 912 -30.71 5.82 -33.14
CA VAL A 912 -29.47 5.23 -33.66
C VAL A 912 -28.56 4.76 -32.54
N GLY A 913 -28.42 5.52 -31.44
CA GLY A 913 -27.65 5.12 -30.27
C GLY A 913 -28.25 3.92 -29.55
N PHE A 914 -29.56 3.94 -29.32
CA PHE A 914 -30.31 2.86 -28.69
C PHE A 914 -30.26 1.57 -29.52
N TRP A 915 -30.44 1.66 -30.84
CA TRP A 915 -30.33 0.50 -31.74
C TRP A 915 -28.89 0.08 -32.04
N GLY A 916 -27.91 0.99 -31.95
CA GLY A 916 -26.50 0.63 -31.99
C GLY A 916 -26.12 -0.24 -30.78
N VAL A 917 -26.59 0.13 -29.59
CA VAL A 917 -26.37 -0.65 -28.35
C VAL A 917 -27.22 -1.92 -28.32
N CYS A 918 -28.52 -1.84 -28.60
CA CYS A 918 -29.41 -3.01 -28.59
C CYS A 918 -29.13 -3.97 -29.75
N GLY A 919 -28.79 -3.44 -30.93
CA GLY A 919 -28.43 -4.24 -32.11
C GLY A 919 -27.11 -4.97 -31.94
N THR A 920 -26.10 -4.35 -31.30
CA THR A 920 -24.86 -5.06 -30.93
C THR A 920 -25.09 -6.11 -29.84
N LEU A 921 -26.02 -5.87 -28.91
CA LEU A 921 -26.46 -6.88 -27.93
C LEU A 921 -27.24 -8.04 -28.56
N LEU A 922 -28.02 -7.79 -29.62
CA LEU A 922 -28.80 -8.80 -30.36
C LEU A 922 -27.93 -9.65 -31.31
N LEU A 923 -26.88 -9.07 -31.89
CA LEU A 923 -25.96 -9.76 -32.81
C LEU A 923 -24.84 -10.53 -32.09
N ASN A 924 -24.68 -10.34 -30.78
CA ASN A 924 -23.76 -11.10 -29.96
C ASN A 924 -24.42 -12.37 -29.40
N ASN A 925 -24.24 -13.50 -30.10
CA ASN A 925 -24.82 -14.81 -29.80
C ASN A 925 -24.51 -15.38 -28.40
N THR A 926 -23.61 -14.76 -27.62
CA THR A 926 -23.30 -15.20 -26.25
C THR A 926 -24.28 -14.66 -25.19
N TRP A 927 -24.95 -13.53 -25.45
CA TRP A 927 -25.87 -12.91 -24.48
C TRP A 927 -27.31 -13.39 -24.63
N SER A 928 -27.72 -13.79 -25.84
CA SER A 928 -29.07 -14.32 -26.12
C SER A 928 -29.35 -15.67 -25.45
N VAL A 929 -28.30 -16.40 -25.04
CA VAL A 929 -28.38 -17.66 -24.28
C VAL A 929 -28.48 -17.41 -22.77
N SER A 930 -27.83 -16.35 -22.25
CA SER A 930 -27.94 -15.96 -20.84
C SER A 930 -29.29 -15.30 -20.51
N ALA A 931 -29.82 -14.45 -21.39
CA ALA A 931 -31.15 -13.85 -21.20
C ALA A 931 -32.27 -14.90 -21.21
N ARG A 932 -32.10 -16.00 -21.96
CA ARG A 932 -33.05 -17.14 -21.97
C ARG A 932 -32.98 -18.02 -20.72
N ARG A 933 -31.96 -17.88 -19.87
CA ARG A 933 -31.79 -18.62 -18.60
C ARG A 933 -32.23 -17.83 -17.36
N GLU A 934 -32.45 -16.51 -17.45
CA GLU A 934 -32.79 -15.65 -16.30
C GLU A 934 -34.25 -15.10 -16.28
N GLY A 935 -35.18 -15.71 -17.03
CA GLY A 935 -36.62 -15.58 -16.73
C GLY A 935 -37.25 -14.18 -16.88
N LEU A 936 -36.60 -13.25 -17.59
CA LEU A 936 -37.19 -11.97 -17.96
C LEU A 936 -37.75 -12.12 -19.38
N TRP A 937 -39.08 -12.22 -19.49
CA TRP A 937 -39.98 -12.33 -20.65
C TRP A 937 -40.87 -13.59 -20.53
N LYS A 938 -41.80 -13.55 -19.57
CA LYS A 938 -43.08 -14.26 -19.65
C LYS A 938 -44.15 -13.22 -19.36
N ASP A 939 -44.84 -12.80 -20.41
CA ASP A 939 -46.29 -12.53 -20.44
C ASP A 939 -46.64 -12.01 -21.85
N GLU A 940 -46.84 -12.95 -22.77
CA GLU A 940 -47.78 -12.77 -23.88
C GLU A 940 -49.03 -13.55 -23.53
N ASP A 941 -50.07 -12.85 -23.07
CA ASP A 941 -51.45 -13.06 -23.50
C ASP A 941 -52.35 -12.09 -22.74
N VAL A 942 -52.92 -11.11 -23.45
CA VAL A 942 -54.35 -10.70 -23.48
C VAL A 942 -54.44 -9.39 -24.26
N VAL A 943 -54.41 -9.51 -25.59
CA VAL A 943 -55.21 -8.65 -26.48
C VAL A 943 -56.16 -9.58 -27.23
N SER A 944 -57.17 -10.07 -26.52
CA SER A 944 -58.43 -10.47 -27.13
C SER A 944 -59.52 -10.40 -26.07
N ARG A 945 -60.71 -9.94 -26.47
CA ARG A 945 -61.98 -9.87 -25.72
C ARG A 945 -62.27 -8.57 -24.96
N LEU A 946 -62.40 -7.49 -25.72
CA LEU A 946 -63.55 -6.59 -25.53
C LEU A 946 -64.67 -7.04 -26.48
N HIS A 947 -65.60 -7.85 -25.96
CA HIS A 947 -67.01 -7.93 -26.41
C HIS A 947 -67.81 -8.55 -25.26
N GLY A 948 -68.82 -7.83 -24.76
CA GLY A 948 -69.98 -8.45 -24.12
C GLY A 948 -70.14 -8.30 -22.60
N ASN A 949 -70.75 -7.17 -22.21
CA ASN A 949 -71.98 -7.08 -21.42
C ASN A 949 -72.10 -7.68 -20.01
N ASN A 950 -72.50 -6.76 -19.11
CA ASN A 950 -73.64 -6.84 -18.18
C ASN A 950 -73.68 -8.00 -17.17
N THR A 951 -73.65 -7.67 -15.88
CA THR A 951 -74.84 -7.37 -15.05
C THR A 951 -74.44 -7.27 -13.57
N ARG A 952 -74.68 -6.10 -12.97
CA ARG A 952 -75.70 -5.83 -11.93
C ARG A 952 -75.48 -6.48 -10.56
N SER A 953 -75.32 -5.54 -9.62
CA SER A 953 -76.07 -5.44 -8.35
C SER A 953 -75.64 -6.39 -7.23
N SER A 954 -75.66 -6.00 -5.96
CA SER A 954 -76.30 -4.86 -5.31
C SER A 954 -75.76 -4.74 -3.88
N ASP A 955 -75.76 -3.51 -3.37
CA ASP A 955 -76.28 -3.12 -2.03
C ASP A 955 -75.63 -3.69 -0.75
N LEU A 956 -75.38 -2.96 0.36
CA LEU A 956 -75.88 -1.71 0.97
C LEU A 956 -74.82 -1.31 2.05
N ARG A 957 -74.40 -0.03 2.18
CA ARG A 957 -74.88 1.02 3.15
C ARG A 957 -74.70 0.60 4.64
N VAL A 958 -74.17 1.36 5.62
CA VAL A 958 -74.10 2.80 6.04
C VAL A 958 -73.04 2.84 7.19
N GLY A 959 -72.30 3.88 7.58
CA GLY A 959 -72.15 5.30 7.22
C GLY A 959 -71.20 6.05 8.19
N SER A 960 -70.69 7.20 7.70
CA SER A 960 -70.26 8.47 8.37
C SER A 960 -69.44 8.43 9.68
N GLY A 961 -68.26 9.08 9.86
CA GLY A 961 -67.52 10.19 9.22
C GLY A 961 -66.32 10.57 10.18
N PRO A 962 -65.61 11.72 10.04
CA PRO A 962 -64.43 11.87 9.16
C PRO A 962 -63.09 12.36 9.80
N ALA A 963 -61.97 11.96 9.15
CA ALA A 963 -60.65 12.62 8.89
C ALA A 963 -59.74 13.17 10.03
N PRO A 964 -58.37 13.13 9.94
CA PRO A 964 -57.56 13.31 8.73
C PRO A 964 -56.41 12.30 8.47
N LYS A 965 -55.80 12.48 7.28
CA LYS A 965 -54.91 11.61 6.49
C LYS A 965 -53.57 11.26 7.13
N VAL A 966 -53.21 9.96 7.14
CA VAL A 966 -51.84 9.40 7.23
C VAL A 966 -51.78 8.09 6.43
N GLY A 967 -50.72 7.88 5.64
CA GLY A 967 -50.30 6.57 5.14
C GLY A 967 -50.07 6.47 3.63
N GLU A 968 -48.91 6.93 3.16
CA GLU A 968 -48.32 6.46 1.89
C GLU A 968 -47.20 5.43 2.17
N PRO A 969 -46.96 4.51 1.23
CA PRO A 969 -46.26 3.25 1.47
C PRO A 969 -44.74 3.42 1.55
N VAL A 970 -44.15 2.61 2.43
CA VAL A 970 -42.71 2.33 2.49
C VAL A 970 -42.29 1.72 1.15
N VAL A 971 -41.63 2.51 0.32
CA VAL A 971 -40.82 2.00 -0.79
C VAL A 971 -39.51 1.52 -0.20
N VAL A 972 -39.39 0.20 -0.11
CA VAL A 972 -38.10 -0.48 0.03
C VAL A 972 -37.34 -0.25 -1.28
N THR A 973 -36.44 0.75 -1.29
CA THR A 973 -35.49 0.90 -2.40
C THR A 973 -34.33 -0.04 -2.17
N ASP A 974 -34.31 -1.07 -3.00
CA ASP A 974 -33.21 -1.99 -3.26
C ASP A 974 -31.93 -1.20 -3.59
N LEU A 975 -31.01 -1.13 -2.62
CA LEU A 975 -29.69 -0.51 -2.74
C LEU A 975 -28.62 -1.56 -2.43
N THR A 976 -28.50 -2.56 -3.30
CA THR A 976 -27.36 -3.50 -3.32
C THR A 976 -26.72 -3.52 -4.69
N ARG A 977 -25.84 -2.55 -4.94
CA ARG A 977 -24.67 -2.62 -5.85
C ARG A 977 -24.05 -1.23 -5.94
N GLU A 978 -23.13 -0.93 -5.03
CA GLU A 978 -22.02 0.05 -5.18
C GLU A 978 -21.36 0.29 -3.81
N LYS A 979 -20.71 -0.73 -3.26
CA LYS A 979 -19.90 -0.60 -2.03
C LYS A 979 -18.70 -1.55 -2.02
N TYR A 980 -17.97 -1.73 -3.12
CA TYR A 980 -16.73 -2.53 -3.08
C TYR A 980 -15.70 -2.01 -4.08
N LEU A 981 -14.93 -1.00 -3.67
CA LEU A 981 -13.67 -0.59 -4.30
C LEU A 981 -12.88 0.19 -3.25
N LYS A 982 -12.04 -0.52 -2.48
CA LYS A 982 -10.79 -0.07 -1.83
C LYS A 982 -10.41 -1.03 -0.71
N TYR A 983 -9.62 -2.04 -1.03
CA TYR A 983 -8.59 -2.56 -0.12
C TYR A 983 -7.39 -3.00 -0.95
N HIS A 984 -6.21 -2.53 -0.52
CA HIS A 984 -4.86 -2.93 -0.94
C HIS A 984 -4.39 -2.57 -2.37
N VAL A 985 -3.73 -1.41 -2.44
CA VAL A 985 -2.67 -1.11 -3.42
C VAL A 985 -1.38 -0.91 -2.61
N PRO A 986 -0.32 -1.70 -2.81
CA PRO A 986 1.03 -1.30 -2.39
C PRO A 986 1.49 -0.19 -3.32
N THR A 987 1.40 1.08 -2.90
CA THR A 987 1.97 2.19 -3.65
C THR A 987 3.41 2.44 -3.20
N GLU A 988 4.35 1.78 -3.85
CA GLU A 988 5.51 2.50 -4.37
C GLU A 988 5.22 2.83 -5.85
N PHE A 989 5.85 3.88 -6.38
CA PHE A 989 5.55 4.56 -7.66
C PHE A 989 4.44 5.62 -7.63
N LYS A 990 4.84 6.83 -7.19
CA LYS A 990 4.28 8.09 -7.71
C LYS A 990 5.36 8.86 -8.47
N GLY A 991 5.17 8.97 -9.80
CA GLY A 991 5.52 10.17 -10.57
C GLY A 991 6.70 10.10 -11.54
N ILE A 992 6.45 9.70 -12.79
CA ILE A 992 7.24 10.14 -13.95
C ILE A 992 6.74 11.53 -14.35
N GLY A 993 7.65 12.50 -14.41
CA GLY A 993 7.47 13.75 -15.17
C GLY A 993 7.75 15.07 -14.45
N ARG A 994 9.04 15.40 -14.23
CA ARG A 994 9.73 16.62 -14.74
C ARG A 994 11.09 16.85 -14.04
N ASN A 995 12.15 16.53 -14.79
CA ASN A 995 13.50 17.13 -14.87
C ASN A 995 14.41 17.26 -13.62
N LEU A 996 15.52 16.47 -13.65
CA LEU A 996 16.92 16.67 -13.19
C LEU A 996 17.25 18.04 -12.56
N LYS A 997 18.08 18.25 -11.53
CA LYS A 997 19.12 17.51 -10.77
C LYS A 997 19.39 18.33 -9.49
N VAL A 998 19.84 17.71 -8.40
CA VAL A 998 21.09 18.00 -7.66
C VAL A 998 21.15 17.09 -6.42
N VAL A 999 22.33 16.50 -6.27
CA VAL A 999 22.82 15.53 -5.31
C VAL A 999 23.11 16.17 -3.95
N SER A 1000 22.77 15.48 -2.85
CA SER A 1000 23.57 15.41 -1.60
C SER A 1000 22.77 14.72 -0.49
N PHE A 1001 23.16 13.51 -0.09
CA PHE A 1001 22.88 13.00 1.27
C PHE A 1001 24.20 12.77 1.98
N SER A 1002 24.40 13.50 3.08
CA SER A 1002 25.52 13.35 3.99
C SER A 1002 25.17 12.36 5.10
N SER A 1003 26.15 11.55 5.44
CA SER A 1003 26.16 10.59 6.54
C SER A 1003 26.05 11.31 7.90
N LYS A 1004 24.93 11.11 8.62
CA LYS A 1004 24.88 11.02 10.10
C LYS A 1004 23.46 10.77 10.60
N LYS A 1005 23.23 9.53 11.06
CA LYS A 1005 22.36 9.07 12.16
C LYS A 1005 21.78 7.68 11.84
N LEU A 1006 22.63 6.68 12.00
CA LEU A 1006 22.24 5.28 12.23
C LEU A 1006 22.88 4.88 13.56
N THR A 1007 22.30 5.41 14.62
CA THR A 1007 22.47 5.00 16.01
C THR A 1007 21.12 5.31 16.66
N ASP A 1008 20.57 4.33 17.36
CA ASP A 1008 19.26 4.30 18.04
C ASP A 1008 18.10 3.61 17.31
N LEU A 1009 18.28 2.34 16.94
CA LEU A 1009 17.19 1.36 16.98
C LEU A 1009 17.71 0.06 17.59
N GLY A 1010 17.63 0.00 18.91
CA GLY A 1010 17.94 -1.20 19.68
C GLY A 1010 16.99 -2.34 19.35
N PHE A 1011 17.51 -3.35 18.66
CA PHE A 1011 17.07 -4.73 18.77
C PHE A 1011 18.28 -5.57 19.20
N GLN A 1012 18.28 -5.96 20.47
CA GLN A 1012 19.07 -7.10 20.92
C GLN A 1012 18.46 -8.37 20.31
N PHE A 1013 19.15 -8.98 19.35
CA PHE A 1013 18.98 -10.40 19.11
C PHE A 1013 19.62 -11.14 20.29
N LYS A 1014 18.82 -11.79 21.14
CA LYS A 1014 19.36 -12.84 22.03
C LYS A 1014 19.70 -14.06 21.18
N TYR A 1015 20.91 -14.04 20.61
CA TYR A 1015 21.54 -15.14 19.87
C TYR A 1015 21.95 -16.32 20.77
N GLY A 1016 21.58 -16.31 22.05
CA GLY A 1016 22.00 -17.28 23.06
C GLY A 1016 21.26 -18.62 23.04
N ASP A 1017 20.02 -18.69 22.54
CA ASP A 1017 19.22 -19.92 22.67
C ASP A 1017 19.49 -20.95 21.56
N MET A 1018 19.90 -20.51 20.36
CA MET A 1018 20.44 -21.41 19.33
C MET A 1018 21.86 -21.89 19.67
N GLN A 1019 22.67 -21.05 20.34
CA GLN A 1019 23.96 -21.46 20.86
C GLN A 1019 23.81 -22.50 21.97
N LYS A 1020 22.83 -22.37 22.88
CA LYS A 1020 22.58 -23.37 23.93
C LYS A 1020 22.21 -24.74 23.36
N GLY A 1021 21.30 -24.81 22.40
CA GLY A 1021 20.93 -26.07 21.75
C GLY A 1021 22.07 -26.72 20.97
N ALA A 1022 22.89 -25.92 20.27
CA ALA A 1022 24.07 -26.41 19.57
C ALA A 1022 25.20 -26.84 20.52
N ILE A 1023 25.41 -26.11 21.62
CA ILE A 1023 26.41 -26.41 22.64
C ILE A 1023 26.00 -27.64 23.47
N GLU A 1024 24.73 -27.82 23.82
CA GLU A 1024 24.21 -29.02 24.49
C GLU A 1024 24.30 -30.25 23.59
N THR A 1025 24.00 -30.11 22.29
CA THR A 1025 24.19 -31.19 21.30
C THR A 1025 25.67 -31.55 21.12
N CYS A 1026 26.58 -30.57 21.17
CA CYS A 1026 28.03 -30.80 21.15
C CYS A 1026 28.57 -31.38 22.46
N ARG A 1027 27.92 -31.08 23.60
CA ARG A 1027 28.25 -31.59 24.94
C ARG A 1027 27.80 -33.04 25.12
N GLU A 1028 26.62 -33.42 24.59
CA GLU A 1028 26.13 -34.82 24.55
C GLU A 1028 26.94 -35.71 23.60
N LYS A 1029 27.57 -35.13 22.56
CA LYS A 1029 28.44 -35.85 21.61
C LYS A 1029 29.93 -35.84 21.97
N GLY A 1030 30.31 -35.29 23.14
CA GLY A 1030 31.69 -35.33 23.65
C GLY A 1030 32.71 -34.47 22.86
N LEU A 1031 32.25 -33.40 22.19
CA LEU A 1031 33.08 -32.59 21.28
C LEU A 1031 33.72 -31.34 21.93
N ILE A 1032 33.62 -31.17 23.26
CA ILE A 1032 34.23 -30.06 24.00
C ILE A 1032 35.05 -30.62 25.18
N PRO A 1033 36.36 -30.31 25.33
CA PRO A 1033 37.12 -30.69 26.51
C PRO A 1033 36.67 -29.89 27.74
N LEU A 1034 36.55 -30.57 28.88
CA LEU A 1034 36.26 -29.99 30.19
C LEU A 1034 37.28 -28.90 30.55
N PHE A 1035 36.82 -27.66 30.71
CA PHE A 1035 37.52 -26.64 31.50
C PHE A 1035 36.61 -26.16 32.64
N SER A 1036 37.23 -25.99 33.80
CA SER A 1036 36.64 -25.92 35.13
C SER A 1036 35.83 -24.65 35.39
N GLU A 1037 34.69 -24.82 36.06
CA GLU A 1037 33.98 -23.75 36.76
C GLU A 1037 34.90 -23.04 37.76
N LYS A 1038 35.20 -21.77 37.52
CA LYS A 1038 35.46 -20.78 38.56
C LYS A 1038 35.17 -19.38 38.01
N GLU A 1039 34.52 -18.58 38.84
CA GLU A 1039 34.15 -17.17 38.66
C GLU A 1039 32.77 -16.87 38.05
N LYS A 1040 31.74 -17.20 38.83
CA LYS A 1040 30.57 -16.32 39.04
C LYS A 1040 30.96 -15.21 40.02
N HIS A 1041 30.90 -13.93 39.61
CA HIS A 1041 30.28 -12.81 40.35
C HIS A 1041 30.72 -11.42 39.81
N ALA A 1042 29.77 -10.47 39.86
CA ALA A 1042 29.84 -9.02 39.56
C ALA A 1042 29.90 -8.67 38.06
N SER A 1043 29.14 -7.75 37.48
CA SER A 1043 28.18 -6.69 37.89
C SER A 1043 27.38 -6.36 36.60
N GLY A 1044 26.08 -6.07 36.61
CA GLY A 1044 25.54 -4.77 37.02
C GLY A 1044 25.77 -3.71 35.93
N GLU A 1045 24.68 -3.35 35.24
CA GLU A 1045 24.48 -2.17 34.36
C GLU A 1045 24.83 -2.26 32.84
N ASN A 1046 23.77 -1.93 32.07
CA ASN A 1046 23.61 -1.62 30.63
C ASN A 1046 23.64 -2.73 29.58
#